data_AF-A0A915UF04-F1
#
_entry.id   AF-A0A915UF04-F1
#
_cell.length_a   1.000
_cell.length_b   1.000
_cell.length_c   1.000
_cell.angle_alpha   90.00
_cell.angle_beta   90.00
_cell.angle_gamma   90.00
#
_symmetry.space_group_name_H-M   'P 1'
#
loop_
_entity.id
_entity.type
_entity.pdbx_description
1 polymer ?
#
loop_
_entity_poly.entity_id
_entity_poly.type
_entity_poly.pdbx_seq_one_letter_code
_entity_poly.pdbx_strand_id
1 'polypeptide(L)'
;MTLVSTLDGRRGVWRRVGLAIAAWVASGAVAAAATFVVTSAADSGPGSFRQALLDAAANGAGPYDYILFSLPGPGPHVIQLATELPPIPGPVFIDGYSQTGAQANTREIGNDAAIVVQIDGGGVLPVGLRVSSSGVTVSGLSVTRFTTAGVMLTGGGSSSVSIAGNFIGLTPAGGPSGNGAGVVIGNAGGAFGGGVIGGPSVRDRNVISANVQEGIVVANDARSLRIVNNYIGTNPAGTFALGNAVGIRFHGPGGETAGATAGNNQIGSPMSFGNVVSGNLGHGIVLSGAAPTYVAANLIGAAADRVSLVGTAHYSGWASGGHGILIEAANGVSSSGHEIVGNLVRNNRLDGIRVMDGTGTRLQRNTVFWNGGLDIDLSGDGPTANDPGDGDTGPNGKQNFPVLTHVVAVALDRLRVSGTLESTPNTSVRLEFFNARGCRTSSHGGGEVYAGSFEIMTDSAGLAEFSGSITTPGDEYQLVSATATSSSGDSSEYSECGFVQPLLVELTGMVTFNGQPQAGVDVVLGGYSWGTRTTGSDGRYAFGNLTAGKSYTITPTLAGYLFTPTSTTLTPSGNAAAGFAATRAMQVTGRVRDLNGSPLAGVTVTLSGDRAETTMSDAEGRYTFDALAPGATYDVGVARSGFTFAPASRRFANLQADVTESAASFTATLGAFKRYFAEGATGFFDTSLALLNATEAPANVTMRFLKGTGSTVTHTLTMLPQSRQTVAPRTLAGLESTEFSTVVESDVPVVADRTMYWGATAYGSHAETSTVDPALTWYLAEGATIGGFSLFYLLQNPSASASMVKITYLRPAPAVAIERQYVVPPASRFNVWVNVEDAALAAAEVSAVVEVQNGVPIIAERAMYRDGTGQTFAAGHASAGITAPSPTWFLAEGSTGPYFDLFVLIANPGAVDADVTATFLLPDGTTRLKSFVVPARSRFTIWVDEEELPAGSGQRPLANTAVSTTIASTNGVPLIVERSMWWPGSALTWHEGHNSAGAPSTGTRWALAEGALGGATDTSTYILVANTSPTPGLARVTLYFEDGTTADRSFPLAPTSRLNVDVFTDFPVARGRRFGAVIESIGATPAQLVVERAMYSNAEGVTWAAGTDALATRLR
;
A
#
# COMPACT_ATOMS: atom_id res chain seq x y z
N MET A 1 -51.63 9.74 -34.29
CA MET A 1 -51.97 10.36 -35.58
C MET A 1 -50.74 11.18 -36.01
N THR A 2 -49.96 10.61 -36.94
CA THR A 2 -48.99 11.22 -37.90
C THR A 2 -48.15 12.43 -37.44
N LEU A 3 -46.86 12.26 -37.09
CA LEU A 3 -45.62 12.20 -37.92
C LEU A 3 -44.97 13.58 -38.28
N VAL A 4 -43.75 13.78 -37.73
CA VAL A 4 -42.47 14.06 -38.44
C VAL A 4 -42.06 15.49 -38.88
N SER A 5 -41.03 15.99 -38.16
CA SER A 5 -39.74 16.64 -38.55
C SER A 5 -39.64 17.76 -39.60
N THR A 6 -38.82 18.79 -39.33
CA THR A 6 -37.41 18.88 -39.79
C THR A 6 -36.70 20.17 -39.31
N LEU A 7 -35.37 20.04 -39.19
CA LEU A 7 -34.37 21.02 -38.75
C LEU A 7 -33.86 21.94 -39.89
N ASP A 8 -33.23 23.03 -39.42
CA ASP A 8 -32.02 23.71 -39.94
C ASP A 8 -32.07 24.77 -41.06
N GLY A 9 -31.29 25.85 -40.84
CA GLY A 9 -30.55 26.50 -41.95
C GLY A 9 -30.51 28.03 -42.09
N ARG A 10 -29.93 28.75 -41.12
CA ARG A 10 -28.96 29.89 -41.26
C ARG A 10 -29.01 30.93 -42.43
N ARG A 11 -28.86 32.20 -42.01
CA ARG A 11 -28.10 33.38 -42.58
C ARG A 11 -28.88 34.47 -43.36
N GLY A 12 -28.74 35.73 -42.90
CA GLY A 12 -28.97 36.94 -43.70
C GLY A 12 -29.12 38.22 -42.87
N VAL A 13 -28.30 39.24 -43.12
CA VAL A 13 -28.02 40.43 -42.28
C VAL A 13 -28.67 41.72 -42.87
N TRP A 14 -28.87 42.75 -42.04
CA TRP A 14 -28.91 44.23 -42.31
C TRP A 14 -30.24 45.03 -42.21
N ARG A 15 -30.38 45.74 -41.07
CA ARG A 15 -30.68 47.18 -40.83
C ARG A 15 -31.45 48.04 -41.89
N ARG A 16 -32.48 48.81 -41.43
CA ARG A 16 -32.48 50.28 -41.10
C ARG A 16 -33.93 50.76 -40.82
N VAL A 17 -34.33 51.17 -39.61
CA VAL A 17 -34.17 52.48 -38.89
C VAL A 17 -35.21 53.54 -39.27
N GLY A 18 -35.90 54.11 -38.27
CA GLY A 18 -36.55 55.43 -38.38
C GLY A 18 -37.42 55.89 -37.20
N LEU A 19 -36.87 56.77 -36.38
CA LEU A 19 -37.52 57.74 -35.45
C LEU A 19 -38.01 57.28 -34.06
N ALA A 20 -37.11 57.39 -33.08
CA ALA A 20 -37.36 58.04 -31.78
C ALA A 20 -36.02 58.41 -31.11
N ILE A 21 -35.33 59.40 -31.66
CA ILE A 21 -34.19 60.09 -31.02
C ILE A 21 -34.42 61.59 -31.25
N ALA A 22 -34.98 62.29 -30.26
CA ALA A 22 -34.87 63.75 -30.11
C ALA A 22 -35.57 64.24 -28.82
N ALA A 23 -35.13 63.78 -27.64
CA ALA A 23 -35.24 64.50 -26.37
C ALA A 23 -34.71 63.63 -25.22
N TRP A 24 -33.39 63.40 -25.17
CA TRP A 24 -32.57 63.13 -23.97
C TRP A 24 -31.13 62.88 -24.43
N VAL A 25 -30.51 63.90 -25.03
CA VAL A 25 -29.06 63.95 -25.23
C VAL A 25 -28.61 65.30 -24.67
N ALA A 26 -28.43 65.31 -23.36
CA ALA A 26 -27.45 66.14 -22.68
C ALA A 26 -27.04 65.40 -21.39
N SER A 27 -25.77 64.99 -21.38
CA SER A 27 -24.99 64.35 -20.31
C SER A 27 -25.47 63.02 -19.74
N GLY A 28 -24.89 61.95 -20.29
CA GLY A 28 -24.80 60.64 -19.66
C GLY A 28 -24.05 59.72 -20.61
N ALA A 29 -22.74 59.90 -20.75
CA ALA A 29 -21.92 58.89 -21.41
C ALA A 29 -22.15 57.58 -20.65
N VAL A 30 -22.73 56.57 -21.29
CA VAL A 30 -22.68 55.21 -20.74
C VAL A 30 -21.20 54.85 -20.71
N ALA A 31 -20.66 54.65 -19.51
CA ALA A 31 -19.27 54.26 -19.35
C ALA A 31 -19.01 52.97 -20.15
N ALA A 32 -17.91 52.92 -20.89
CA ALA A 32 -17.48 51.69 -21.56
C ALA A 32 -16.77 50.80 -20.53
N ALA A 33 -16.79 49.48 -20.75
CA ALA A 33 -16.00 48.53 -19.97
C ALA A 33 -14.53 48.95 -20.03
N ALA A 34 -13.93 49.19 -18.87
CA ALA A 34 -12.54 49.60 -18.73
C ALA A 34 -11.68 48.48 -18.17
N THR A 35 -10.40 48.49 -18.51
CA THR A 35 -9.39 47.59 -17.94
C THR A 35 -8.39 48.39 -17.12
N PHE A 36 -8.30 48.09 -15.83
CA PHE A 36 -7.36 48.70 -14.89
C PHE A 36 -6.30 47.67 -14.51
N VAL A 37 -5.04 47.97 -14.82
CA VAL A 37 -3.93 47.03 -14.59
C VAL A 37 -3.17 47.42 -13.33
N VAL A 38 -3.04 46.49 -12.40
CA VAL A 38 -2.22 46.60 -11.19
C VAL A 38 -0.78 46.26 -11.56
N THR A 39 0.11 47.23 -11.42
CA THR A 39 1.53 47.12 -11.76
C THR A 39 2.46 47.35 -10.57
N SER A 40 1.91 47.66 -9.38
CA SER A 40 2.66 47.93 -8.16
C SER A 40 2.06 47.20 -6.95
N ALA A 41 2.93 46.63 -6.12
CA ALA A 41 2.55 45.98 -4.87
C ALA A 41 2.37 46.97 -3.69
N ALA A 42 2.52 48.27 -3.95
CA ALA A 42 2.29 49.30 -2.94
C ALA A 42 0.81 49.35 -2.49
N ASP A 43 0.56 49.71 -1.23
CA ASP A 43 -0.78 49.84 -0.66
C ASP A 43 -1.65 50.90 -1.38
N SER A 44 -1.05 51.97 -1.89
CA SER A 44 -1.75 53.08 -2.54
C SER A 44 -0.91 53.79 -3.60
N GLY A 45 -1.55 54.69 -4.36
CA GLY A 45 -0.92 55.46 -5.44
C GLY A 45 -1.08 54.81 -6.83
N PRO A 46 -0.63 55.49 -7.90
CA PRO A 46 -0.77 55.00 -9.27
C PRO A 46 -0.25 53.56 -9.48
N GLY A 47 -1.03 52.72 -10.15
CA GLY A 47 -0.68 51.32 -10.44
C GLY A 47 -0.87 50.34 -9.27
N SER A 48 -1.30 50.80 -8.09
CA SER A 48 -1.68 49.92 -6.97
C SER A 48 -3.07 49.29 -7.15
N PHE A 49 -3.33 48.18 -6.46
CA PHE A 49 -4.67 47.56 -6.44
C PHE A 49 -5.75 48.50 -5.89
N ARG A 50 -5.41 49.27 -4.85
CA ARG A 50 -6.31 50.29 -4.29
C ARG A 50 -6.70 51.34 -5.33
N GLN A 51 -5.74 51.84 -6.10
CA GLN A 51 -6.03 52.84 -7.14
C GLN A 51 -6.91 52.23 -8.24
N ALA A 52 -6.65 50.99 -8.66
CA ALA A 52 -7.49 50.30 -9.64
C ALA A 52 -8.96 50.17 -9.19
N LEU A 53 -9.20 49.91 -7.90
CA LEU A 53 -10.56 49.90 -7.32
C LEU A 53 -11.22 51.30 -7.35
N LEU A 54 -10.46 52.35 -7.03
CA LEU A 54 -10.96 53.73 -7.08
C LEU A 54 -11.29 54.16 -8.52
N ASP A 55 -10.44 53.79 -9.48
CA ASP A 55 -10.63 54.11 -10.89
C ASP A 55 -11.85 53.38 -11.47
N ALA A 56 -12.04 52.10 -11.12
CA ALA A 56 -13.24 51.34 -11.47
C ALA A 56 -14.50 51.95 -10.85
N ALA A 57 -14.45 52.42 -9.59
CA ALA A 57 -15.57 53.10 -8.97
C ALA A 57 -15.89 54.45 -9.66
N ALA A 58 -14.87 55.16 -10.13
CA ALA A 58 -15.02 56.42 -10.85
C ALA A 58 -15.52 56.25 -12.30
N ASN A 59 -15.30 55.08 -12.91
CA ASN A 59 -15.79 54.76 -14.26
C ASN A 59 -17.33 54.78 -14.34
N GLY A 60 -18.02 54.42 -13.25
CA GLY A 60 -19.47 54.47 -13.14
C GLY A 60 -20.17 53.17 -13.57
N ALA A 61 -21.51 53.13 -13.50
CA ALA A 61 -22.29 51.94 -13.80
C ALA A 61 -22.41 51.70 -15.32
N GLY A 62 -21.60 50.78 -15.86
CA GLY A 62 -21.56 50.35 -17.26
C GLY A 62 -21.47 48.82 -17.41
N PRO A 63 -21.04 48.27 -18.58
CA PRO A 63 -20.69 46.85 -18.70
C PRO A 63 -19.46 46.51 -17.83
N TYR A 64 -19.23 45.23 -17.53
CA TYR A 64 -18.20 44.79 -16.58
C TYR A 64 -16.81 45.41 -16.79
N ASP A 65 -16.28 46.05 -15.77
CA ASP A 65 -14.88 46.46 -15.71
C ASP A 65 -13.97 45.26 -15.41
N TYR A 66 -12.68 45.37 -15.76
CA TYR A 66 -11.66 44.35 -15.52
C TYR A 66 -10.51 44.93 -14.69
N ILE A 67 -10.19 44.30 -13.57
CA ILE A 67 -8.98 44.57 -12.81
C ILE A 67 -8.03 43.38 -13.01
N LEU A 68 -6.91 43.63 -13.69
CA LEU A 68 -5.90 42.65 -14.03
C LEU A 68 -4.59 42.94 -13.28
N PHE A 69 -3.76 41.93 -13.06
CA PHE A 69 -2.48 42.03 -12.36
C PHE A 69 -1.33 41.78 -13.34
N SER A 70 -0.34 42.67 -13.33
CA SER A 70 0.89 42.57 -14.11
C SER A 70 2.05 43.19 -13.34
N LEU A 71 2.24 42.72 -12.10
CA LEU A 71 3.32 43.11 -11.20
C LEU A 71 4.68 42.62 -11.73
N PRO A 72 5.73 43.44 -11.67
CA PRO A 72 7.05 43.07 -12.19
C PRO A 72 7.81 42.12 -11.26
N GLY A 73 8.63 41.24 -11.86
CA GLY A 73 9.50 40.30 -11.15
C GLY A 73 8.86 38.91 -10.92
N PRO A 74 9.63 37.94 -10.39
CA PRO A 74 9.07 36.65 -9.99
C PRO A 74 8.19 36.82 -8.74
N GLY A 75 7.03 36.15 -8.72
CA GLY A 75 6.16 36.11 -7.54
C GLY A 75 6.60 35.08 -6.49
N PRO A 76 5.84 34.92 -5.39
CA PRO A 76 4.58 35.59 -5.10
C PRO A 76 4.73 37.08 -4.79
N HIS A 77 3.74 37.87 -5.18
CA HIS A 77 3.66 39.31 -4.89
C HIS A 77 2.71 39.56 -3.74
N VAL A 78 3.23 40.10 -2.63
CA VAL A 78 2.46 40.42 -1.44
C VAL A 78 2.12 41.91 -1.46
N ILE A 79 0.82 42.23 -1.54
CA ILE A 79 0.28 43.57 -1.35
C ILE A 79 -0.07 43.73 0.12
N GLN A 80 0.87 44.30 0.88
CA GLN A 80 0.69 44.58 2.30
C GLN A 80 -0.16 45.84 2.46
N LEU A 81 -1.36 45.71 3.03
CA LEU A 81 -2.27 46.83 3.22
C LEU A 81 -1.92 47.62 4.49
N ALA A 82 -2.00 48.96 4.40
CA ALA A 82 -1.86 49.86 5.54
C ALA A 82 -3.21 50.33 6.09
N THR A 83 -4.25 50.36 5.24
CA THR A 83 -5.63 50.71 5.59
C THR A 83 -6.60 49.79 4.85
N GLU A 84 -7.87 49.70 5.27
CA GLU A 84 -8.88 48.92 4.54
C GLU A 84 -9.00 49.37 3.08
N LEU A 85 -9.19 48.44 2.15
CA LEU A 85 -9.50 48.75 0.76
C LEU A 85 -10.89 49.41 0.65
N PRO A 86 -11.11 50.30 -0.33
CA PRO A 86 -12.47 50.75 -0.64
C PRO A 86 -13.36 49.56 -1.04
N PRO A 87 -14.68 49.62 -0.82
CA PRO A 87 -15.60 48.57 -1.28
C PRO A 87 -15.44 48.32 -2.79
N ILE A 88 -15.52 47.05 -3.19
CA ILE A 88 -15.38 46.64 -4.58
C ILE A 88 -16.58 47.18 -5.38
N PRO A 89 -16.34 48.03 -6.40
CA PRO A 89 -17.40 48.53 -7.27
C PRO A 89 -17.95 47.40 -8.13
N GLY A 90 -19.19 47.51 -8.60
CA GLY A 90 -19.81 46.49 -9.46
C GLY A 90 -20.60 47.13 -10.58
N PRO A 91 -20.64 46.52 -11.78
CA PRO A 91 -20.09 45.19 -12.12
C PRO A 91 -18.57 45.18 -12.45
N VAL A 92 -17.80 44.22 -11.90
CA VAL A 92 -16.33 44.10 -12.13
C VAL A 92 -15.83 42.65 -12.07
N PHE A 93 -14.83 42.32 -12.90
CA PHE A 93 -14.01 41.11 -12.81
C PHE A 93 -12.63 41.45 -12.25
N ILE A 94 -12.28 40.84 -11.11
CA ILE A 94 -10.93 40.91 -10.54
C ILE A 94 -10.27 39.56 -10.81
N ASP A 95 -9.26 39.56 -11.68
CA ASP A 95 -8.62 38.33 -12.15
C ASP A 95 -7.14 38.28 -11.73
N GLY A 96 -6.87 37.65 -10.59
CA GLY A 96 -5.52 37.36 -10.11
C GLY A 96 -4.75 36.37 -11.00
N TYR A 97 -5.44 35.56 -11.81
CA TYR A 97 -4.78 34.64 -12.75
C TYR A 97 -4.20 35.35 -13.98
N SER A 98 -4.52 36.63 -14.19
CA SER A 98 -3.86 37.45 -15.20
C SER A 98 -2.38 37.75 -14.87
N GLN A 99 -1.96 37.58 -13.62
CA GLN A 99 -0.56 37.72 -13.22
C GLN A 99 0.30 36.62 -13.87
N THR A 100 1.45 37.02 -14.41
CA THR A 100 2.41 36.05 -14.98
C THR A 100 2.86 35.03 -13.94
N GLY A 101 2.81 33.75 -14.30
CA GLY A 101 3.13 32.62 -13.42
C GLY A 101 1.95 32.07 -12.64
N ALA A 102 0.77 32.73 -12.68
CA ALA A 102 -0.44 32.21 -12.08
C ALA A 102 -1.14 31.20 -12.99
N GLN A 103 -1.84 30.25 -12.38
CA GLN A 103 -2.58 29.19 -13.09
C GLN A 103 -3.81 28.79 -12.29
N ALA A 104 -4.96 28.68 -12.94
CA ALA A 104 -6.16 28.12 -12.32
C ALA A 104 -6.04 26.60 -12.11
N ASN A 105 -6.79 26.08 -11.14
CA ASN A 105 -6.81 24.65 -10.86
C ASN A 105 -7.29 23.85 -12.07
N THR A 106 -6.61 22.74 -12.35
CA THR A 106 -6.94 21.81 -13.42
C THR A 106 -7.37 20.43 -12.92
N ARG A 107 -7.19 20.14 -11.62
CA ARG A 107 -7.44 18.81 -11.06
C ARG A 107 -8.87 18.61 -10.59
N GLU A 108 -9.42 17.43 -10.90
CA GLU A 108 -10.70 16.97 -10.34
C GLU A 108 -10.62 16.68 -8.84
N ILE A 109 -9.57 15.99 -8.42
CA ILE A 109 -9.23 15.70 -7.01
C ILE A 109 -7.95 16.44 -6.64
N GLY A 110 -7.98 17.21 -5.54
CA GLY A 110 -6.91 18.13 -5.17
C GLY A 110 -7.03 19.49 -5.85
N ASN A 111 -6.18 20.43 -5.49
CA ASN A 111 -6.14 21.77 -6.09
C ASN A 111 -4.69 22.11 -6.43
N ASP A 112 -4.39 22.31 -7.71
CA ASP A 112 -3.08 22.69 -8.23
C ASP A 112 -3.03 24.12 -8.78
N ALA A 113 -3.93 24.99 -8.33
CA ALA A 113 -3.86 26.40 -8.68
C ALA A 113 -2.52 27.00 -8.22
N ALA A 114 -1.80 27.62 -9.15
CA ALA A 114 -0.66 28.48 -8.84
C ALA A 114 -1.18 29.88 -8.55
N ILE A 115 -1.35 30.20 -7.27
CA ILE A 115 -1.69 31.55 -6.82
C ILE A 115 -0.40 32.37 -6.71
N VAL A 116 -0.41 33.61 -7.18
CA VAL A 116 0.79 34.45 -7.23
C VAL A 116 0.59 35.82 -6.59
N VAL A 117 -0.65 36.30 -6.48
CA VAL A 117 -0.97 37.59 -5.85
C VAL A 117 -1.59 37.35 -4.47
N GLN A 118 -0.99 37.94 -3.44
CA GLN A 118 -1.47 37.88 -2.06
C GLN A 118 -1.90 39.28 -1.59
N ILE A 119 -3.11 39.37 -1.03
CA ILE A 119 -3.63 40.54 -0.33
C ILE A 119 -3.54 40.29 1.17
N ASP A 120 -2.76 41.11 1.88
CA ASP A 120 -2.39 40.85 3.26
C ASP A 120 -2.76 42.00 4.20
N GLY A 121 -3.57 41.70 5.22
CA GLY A 121 -4.09 42.66 6.20
C GLY A 121 -3.21 42.95 7.42
N GLY A 122 -2.03 42.34 7.50
CA GLY A 122 -1.04 42.58 8.55
C GLY A 122 -1.40 42.00 9.92
N GLY A 123 -2.55 41.35 10.07
CA GLY A 123 -3.11 40.89 11.34
C GLY A 123 -3.83 41.99 12.13
N VAL A 124 -4.08 43.14 11.51
CA VAL A 124 -4.67 44.32 12.19
C VAL A 124 -5.91 44.86 11.48
N LEU A 125 -6.02 44.70 10.17
CA LEU A 125 -7.17 45.19 9.40
C LEU A 125 -8.35 44.21 9.49
N PRO A 126 -9.60 44.69 9.60
CA PRO A 126 -10.74 43.80 9.81
C PRO A 126 -11.18 43.06 8.55
N VAL A 127 -11.19 43.71 7.38
CA VAL A 127 -11.72 43.10 6.15
C VAL A 127 -10.73 43.26 5.00
N GLY A 128 -10.53 42.18 4.24
CA GLY A 128 -9.72 42.19 3.02
C GLY A 128 -10.49 42.74 1.84
N LEU A 129 -11.44 41.95 1.33
CA LEU A 129 -12.25 42.31 0.17
C LEU A 129 -13.71 42.51 0.58
N ARG A 130 -14.19 43.75 0.53
CA ARG A 130 -15.59 44.07 0.80
C ARG A 130 -16.37 44.22 -0.51
N VAL A 131 -17.28 43.31 -0.80
CA VAL A 131 -18.14 43.34 -1.99
C VAL A 131 -19.53 43.81 -1.59
N SER A 132 -19.96 44.98 -2.06
CA SER A 132 -21.27 45.57 -1.71
C SER A 132 -22.17 45.83 -2.93
N SER A 133 -21.84 45.26 -4.08
CA SER A 133 -22.43 45.54 -5.39
C SER A 133 -22.75 44.24 -6.14
N SER A 134 -23.59 44.32 -7.18
CA SER A 134 -23.92 43.16 -8.03
C SER A 134 -22.91 42.98 -9.16
N GLY A 135 -22.81 41.76 -9.70
CA GLY A 135 -21.97 41.46 -10.86
C GLY A 135 -20.48 41.53 -10.57
N VAL A 136 -20.04 41.09 -9.39
CA VAL A 136 -18.62 41.07 -9.00
C VAL A 136 -18.08 39.64 -9.09
N THR A 137 -16.96 39.45 -9.75
CA THR A 137 -16.21 38.18 -9.71
C THR A 137 -14.80 38.42 -9.18
N VAL A 138 -14.36 37.57 -8.25
CA VAL A 138 -13.00 37.60 -7.71
C VAL A 138 -12.37 36.22 -7.88
N SER A 139 -11.22 36.16 -8.55
CA SER A 139 -10.50 34.92 -8.81
C SER A 139 -8.99 35.03 -8.68
N GLY A 140 -8.32 33.92 -8.36
CA GLY A 140 -6.87 33.79 -8.44
C GLY A 140 -6.07 34.55 -7.38
N LEU A 141 -6.68 34.90 -6.24
CA LEU A 141 -6.02 35.64 -5.16
C LEU A 141 -5.78 34.76 -3.91
N SER A 142 -4.71 35.08 -3.19
CA SER A 142 -4.51 34.70 -1.79
C SER A 142 -4.94 35.85 -0.88
N VAL A 143 -5.76 35.60 0.15
CA VAL A 143 -6.29 36.65 1.06
C VAL A 143 -6.07 36.22 2.52
N THR A 144 -5.23 36.96 3.25
CA THR A 144 -4.67 36.49 4.53
C THR A 144 -4.56 37.59 5.59
N ARG A 145 -4.56 37.18 6.87
CA ARG A 145 -4.30 38.03 8.05
C ARG A 145 -5.25 39.22 8.25
N PHE A 146 -6.53 39.04 7.97
CA PHE A 146 -7.59 39.98 8.34
C PHE A 146 -8.29 39.56 9.64
N THR A 147 -8.61 40.47 10.54
CA THR A 147 -9.11 40.14 11.90
C THR A 147 -10.60 39.79 11.94
N THR A 148 -11.39 40.21 10.95
CA THR A 148 -12.83 39.88 10.84
C THR A 148 -13.09 38.92 9.68
N ALA A 149 -12.74 39.29 8.45
CA ALA A 149 -13.03 38.48 7.27
C ALA A 149 -11.97 38.65 6.18
N GLY A 150 -11.56 37.54 5.54
CA GLY A 150 -10.82 37.63 4.28
C GLY A 150 -11.67 38.31 3.20
N VAL A 151 -12.88 37.79 2.99
CA VAL A 151 -13.87 38.34 2.05
C VAL A 151 -15.18 38.60 2.78
N MET A 152 -15.76 39.80 2.62
CA MET A 152 -17.05 40.16 3.18
C MET A 152 -18.02 40.57 2.07
N LEU A 153 -19.13 39.85 1.96
CA LEU A 153 -20.20 40.12 1.01
C LEU A 153 -21.34 40.87 1.74
N THR A 154 -21.62 42.10 1.33
CA THR A 154 -22.63 42.99 1.91
C THR A 154 -23.56 43.58 0.84
N GLY A 155 -24.58 44.34 1.26
CA GLY A 155 -25.55 45.00 0.39
C GLY A 155 -26.81 44.16 0.17
N GLY A 156 -27.94 44.66 0.68
CA GLY A 156 -29.25 44.04 0.44
C GLY A 156 -29.59 44.03 -1.04
N GLY A 157 -29.94 42.86 -1.60
CA GLY A 157 -30.29 42.70 -3.01
C GLY A 157 -29.11 42.56 -3.98
N SER A 158 -27.86 42.55 -3.51
CA SER A 158 -26.70 42.21 -4.37
C SER A 158 -26.85 40.82 -4.96
N SER A 159 -26.63 40.67 -6.27
CA SER A 159 -26.75 39.42 -7.01
C SER A 159 -25.59 39.21 -7.98
N SER A 160 -25.40 37.98 -8.47
CA SER A 160 -24.34 37.63 -9.42
C SER A 160 -22.92 37.91 -8.89
N VAL A 161 -22.70 37.69 -7.59
CA VAL A 161 -21.35 37.70 -7.00
C VAL A 161 -20.73 36.31 -7.11
N SER A 162 -19.47 36.22 -7.56
CA SER A 162 -18.71 34.98 -7.65
C SER A 162 -17.36 35.11 -6.96
N ILE A 163 -17.08 34.23 -6.01
CA ILE A 163 -15.77 34.07 -5.38
C ILE A 163 -15.25 32.70 -5.80
N ALA A 164 -14.27 32.65 -6.71
CA ALA A 164 -13.90 31.42 -7.40
C ALA A 164 -12.38 31.28 -7.56
N GLY A 165 -11.81 30.12 -7.24
CA GLY A 165 -10.38 29.83 -7.46
C GLY A 165 -9.43 30.61 -6.55
N ASN A 166 -9.85 30.96 -5.33
CA ASN A 166 -9.03 31.73 -4.38
C ASN A 166 -8.49 30.86 -3.23
N PHE A 167 -7.36 31.27 -2.66
CA PHE A 167 -6.85 30.76 -1.40
C PHE A 167 -7.18 31.77 -0.28
N ILE A 168 -8.06 31.40 0.65
CA ILE A 168 -8.54 32.31 1.71
C ILE A 168 -8.11 31.75 3.07
N GLY A 169 -7.23 32.49 3.74
CA GLY A 169 -6.57 32.04 4.97
C GLY A 169 -5.32 31.19 4.72
N LEU A 170 -4.89 31.05 3.46
CA LEU A 170 -3.65 30.38 3.06
C LEU A 170 -2.74 31.31 2.24
N THR A 171 -1.43 31.16 2.41
CA THR A 171 -0.42 31.81 1.56
C THR A 171 -0.52 31.29 0.12
N PRO A 172 0.10 31.97 -0.87
CA PRO A 172 0.17 31.49 -2.24
C PRO A 172 0.71 30.06 -2.41
N ALA A 173 1.60 29.61 -1.51
CA ALA A 173 2.14 28.25 -1.48
C ALA A 173 1.21 27.22 -0.80
N GLY A 174 0.03 27.63 -0.32
CA GLY A 174 -0.94 26.77 0.36
C GLY A 174 -0.67 26.54 1.85
N GLY A 175 0.24 27.29 2.47
CA GLY A 175 0.53 27.23 3.91
C GLY A 175 -0.43 28.07 4.75
N PRO A 176 -0.63 27.77 6.04
CA PRO A 176 -1.60 28.46 6.90
C PRO A 176 -1.25 29.94 7.13
N SER A 177 -2.21 30.84 6.92
CA SER A 177 -2.11 32.29 7.18
C SER A 177 -3.51 32.89 7.38
N GLY A 178 -4.16 32.43 8.45
CA GLY A 178 -5.59 32.61 8.71
C GLY A 178 -6.08 34.05 8.75
N ASN A 179 -7.36 34.22 8.44
CA ASN A 179 -8.16 35.39 8.81
C ASN A 179 -8.98 35.08 10.08
N GLY A 180 -9.80 36.04 10.52
CA GLY A 180 -10.94 35.84 11.42
C GLY A 180 -11.84 34.73 10.88
N ALA A 181 -12.77 35.09 10.00
CA ALA A 181 -13.47 34.16 9.13
C ALA A 181 -12.89 34.22 7.70
N GLY A 182 -13.05 33.13 6.93
CA GLY A 182 -12.67 33.13 5.52
C GLY A 182 -13.58 34.04 4.69
N VAL A 183 -14.86 33.67 4.59
CA VAL A 183 -15.90 34.44 3.88
C VAL A 183 -17.07 34.73 4.81
N VAL A 184 -17.45 36.00 4.92
CA VAL A 184 -18.63 36.46 5.68
C VAL A 184 -19.70 36.97 4.72
N ILE A 185 -20.93 36.49 4.86
CA ILE A 185 -22.10 36.98 4.12
C ILE A 185 -23.02 37.71 5.10
N GLY A 186 -23.20 39.01 4.86
CA GLY A 186 -24.06 39.91 5.62
C GLY A 186 -23.33 40.80 6.63
N ASN A 187 -23.63 42.10 6.59
CA ASN A 187 -23.95 42.99 7.74
C ASN A 187 -24.27 44.39 7.16
N ALA A 188 -25.41 44.97 7.58
CA ALA A 188 -26.09 46.20 7.11
C ALA A 188 -26.96 46.11 5.82
N GLY A 189 -28.29 46.17 5.98
CA GLY A 189 -29.22 46.71 4.95
C GLY A 189 -30.23 45.78 4.25
N GLY A 190 -30.32 44.49 4.59
CA GLY A 190 -31.31 43.56 4.00
C GLY A 190 -30.68 42.25 3.47
N ALA A 191 -31.51 41.33 2.97
CA ALA A 191 -31.06 39.99 2.56
C ALA A 191 -30.15 40.02 1.32
N PHE A 192 -29.05 39.25 1.36
CA PHE A 192 -28.16 39.08 0.20
C PHE A 192 -28.89 38.31 -0.90
N GLY A 193 -28.91 38.85 -2.12
CA GLY A 193 -29.75 38.40 -3.24
C GLY A 193 -29.24 37.16 -4.00
N GLY A 194 -28.07 36.63 -3.61
CA GLY A 194 -27.53 35.37 -4.10
C GLY A 194 -26.18 35.51 -4.81
N GLY A 195 -25.34 34.49 -4.65
CA GLY A 195 -23.98 34.45 -5.18
C GLY A 195 -23.42 33.03 -5.18
N VAL A 196 -22.26 32.84 -5.79
CA VAL A 196 -21.58 31.55 -5.88
C VAL A 196 -20.22 31.65 -5.20
N ILE A 197 -20.02 30.85 -4.16
CA ILE A 197 -18.70 30.62 -3.57
C ILE A 197 -18.22 29.27 -4.10
N GLY A 198 -17.17 29.34 -4.89
CA GLY A 198 -16.65 28.26 -5.71
C GLY A 198 -17.26 28.31 -7.10
N GLY A 199 -17.68 27.16 -7.62
CA GLY A 199 -18.33 27.06 -8.93
C GLY A 199 -18.39 25.63 -9.46
N PRO A 200 -19.10 25.40 -10.57
CA PRO A 200 -19.30 24.05 -11.10
C PRO A 200 -18.02 23.43 -11.70
N SER A 201 -17.03 24.24 -12.09
CA SER A 201 -15.78 23.77 -12.69
C SER A 201 -14.66 23.62 -11.67
N VAL A 202 -13.73 22.68 -11.89
CA VAL A 202 -12.54 22.48 -11.05
C VAL A 202 -11.73 23.76 -10.86
N ARG A 203 -11.67 24.63 -11.88
CA ARG A 203 -10.94 25.90 -11.83
C ARG A 203 -11.52 26.90 -10.81
N ASP A 204 -12.80 26.76 -10.49
CA ASP A 204 -13.52 27.68 -9.61
C ASP A 204 -13.32 27.32 -8.13
N ARG A 205 -12.63 26.21 -7.83
CA ARG A 205 -12.44 25.68 -6.47
C ARG A 205 -11.64 26.61 -5.58
N ASN A 206 -12.29 27.18 -4.56
CA ASN A 206 -11.56 27.86 -3.49
C ASN A 206 -10.98 26.84 -2.50
N VAL A 207 -9.90 27.24 -1.84
CA VAL A 207 -9.37 26.59 -0.63
C VAL A 207 -9.49 27.59 0.52
N ILE A 208 -10.33 27.28 1.51
CA ILE A 208 -10.71 28.18 2.60
C ILE A 208 -10.37 27.51 3.93
N SER A 209 -9.22 27.86 4.49
CA SER A 209 -8.58 27.07 5.54
C SER A 209 -7.78 27.95 6.50
N ALA A 210 -7.43 27.40 7.65
CA ALA A 210 -6.63 28.01 8.71
C ALA A 210 -7.22 29.30 9.31
N ASN A 211 -8.50 29.61 9.05
CA ASN A 211 -9.16 30.78 9.65
C ASN A 211 -9.49 30.50 11.12
N VAL A 212 -9.35 31.50 11.99
CA VAL A 212 -9.50 31.32 13.44
C VAL A 212 -10.96 31.16 13.90
N GLN A 213 -11.91 31.49 13.03
CA GLN A 213 -13.36 31.30 13.17
C GLN A 213 -13.88 30.40 12.03
N GLU A 214 -15.03 30.70 11.44
CA GLU A 214 -15.62 29.95 10.34
C GLU A 214 -14.82 30.06 9.03
N GLY A 215 -14.78 28.98 8.24
CA GLY A 215 -14.38 29.06 6.83
C GLY A 215 -15.35 29.95 6.05
N ILE A 216 -16.65 29.64 6.13
CA ILE A 216 -17.73 30.45 5.55
C ILE A 216 -18.84 30.65 6.60
N VAL A 217 -19.23 31.90 6.83
CA VAL A 217 -20.36 32.23 7.71
C VAL A 217 -21.39 33.10 7.00
N VAL A 218 -22.65 32.68 7.09
CA VAL A 218 -23.83 33.46 6.70
C VAL A 218 -24.42 34.03 7.97
N ALA A 219 -24.12 35.30 8.25
CA ALA A 219 -24.42 35.95 9.54
C ALA A 219 -25.87 36.47 9.65
N ASN A 220 -26.60 36.56 8.54
CA ASN A 220 -28.01 36.99 8.43
C ASN A 220 -28.66 36.37 7.18
N ASP A 221 -29.91 36.71 6.86
CA ASP A 221 -30.65 36.25 5.68
C ASP A 221 -29.84 36.34 4.35
N ALA A 222 -29.59 35.18 3.75
CA ALA A 222 -29.15 35.04 2.37
C ALA A 222 -30.18 34.22 1.58
N ARG A 223 -30.39 34.57 0.31
CA ARG A 223 -31.27 33.82 -0.60
C ARG A 223 -30.49 33.40 -1.83
N SER A 224 -30.74 32.19 -2.31
CA SER A 224 -30.12 31.66 -3.53
C SER A 224 -28.58 31.65 -3.49
N LEU A 225 -27.98 31.54 -2.29
CA LEU A 225 -26.54 31.38 -2.13
C LEU A 225 -26.14 29.95 -2.49
N ARG A 226 -25.10 29.80 -3.31
CA ARG A 226 -24.55 28.50 -3.70
C ARG A 226 -23.10 28.38 -3.23
N ILE A 227 -22.84 27.45 -2.33
CA ILE A 227 -21.49 27.11 -1.89
C ILE A 227 -21.16 25.75 -2.50
N VAL A 228 -20.39 25.71 -3.58
CA VAL A 228 -20.15 24.47 -4.35
C VAL A 228 -18.69 24.33 -4.75
N ASN A 229 -18.18 23.09 -4.76
CA ASN A 229 -16.80 22.75 -5.15
C ASN A 229 -15.72 23.53 -4.38
N ASN A 230 -15.84 23.69 -3.07
CA ASN A 230 -14.80 24.30 -2.22
C ASN A 230 -14.11 23.25 -1.36
N TYR A 231 -12.83 23.47 -1.04
CA TYR A 231 -12.11 22.74 0.00
C TYR A 231 -12.02 23.62 1.24
N ILE A 232 -12.57 23.15 2.35
CA ILE A 232 -12.80 23.95 3.55
C ILE A 232 -12.26 23.20 4.76
N GLY A 233 -11.15 23.72 5.32
CA GLY A 233 -10.46 23.13 6.47
C GLY A 233 -9.33 22.16 6.11
N THR A 234 -8.99 22.01 4.82
CA THR A 234 -7.91 21.15 4.35
C THR A 234 -6.80 21.94 3.65
N ASN A 235 -5.66 21.29 3.40
CA ASN A 235 -4.68 21.77 2.43
C ASN A 235 -5.24 21.76 0.99
N PRO A 236 -4.57 22.39 0.01
CA PRO A 236 -5.02 22.38 -1.38
C PRO A 236 -5.17 20.97 -1.97
N ALA A 237 -4.36 19.99 -1.57
CA ALA A 237 -4.51 18.61 -2.02
C ALA A 237 -5.79 17.93 -1.50
N GLY A 238 -6.44 18.48 -0.46
CA GLY A 238 -7.64 17.90 0.15
C GLY A 238 -7.36 16.66 0.99
N THR A 239 -6.12 16.46 1.43
CA THR A 239 -5.64 15.25 2.12
C THR A 239 -5.16 15.52 3.55
N PHE A 240 -4.81 16.77 3.87
CA PHE A 240 -4.30 17.16 5.20
C PHE A 240 -5.17 18.24 5.84
N ALA A 241 -5.32 18.21 7.16
CA ALA A 241 -6.12 19.19 7.91
C ALA A 241 -5.37 20.52 8.08
N LEU A 242 -5.98 21.61 7.65
CA LEU A 242 -5.58 23.00 7.94
C LEU A 242 -6.83 23.72 8.47
N GLY A 243 -7.39 23.22 9.57
CA GLY A 243 -8.76 23.49 9.98
C GLY A 243 -9.10 24.95 10.20
N ASN A 244 -10.35 25.30 9.88
CA ASN A 244 -11.02 26.47 10.47
C ASN A 244 -11.64 26.07 11.82
N ALA A 245 -12.11 27.01 12.64
CA ALA A 245 -12.86 26.67 13.86
C ALA A 245 -14.15 25.88 13.54
N VAL A 246 -14.88 26.31 12.50
CA VAL A 246 -16.05 25.62 11.94
C VAL A 246 -15.94 25.70 10.42
N GLY A 247 -16.38 24.69 9.69
CA GLY A 247 -16.30 24.70 8.22
C GLY A 247 -17.24 25.74 7.61
N ILE A 248 -18.55 25.48 7.68
CA ILE A 248 -19.61 26.35 7.16
C ILE A 248 -20.66 26.57 8.24
N ARG A 249 -21.10 27.81 8.46
CA ARG A 249 -22.17 28.13 9.42
C ARG A 249 -23.22 29.07 8.80
N PHE A 250 -24.49 28.72 8.96
CA PHE A 250 -25.63 29.59 8.67
C PHE A 250 -26.29 29.99 9.98
N HIS A 251 -26.48 31.29 10.18
CA HIS A 251 -27.19 31.86 11.31
C HIS A 251 -28.52 32.46 10.88
N GLY A 252 -29.56 32.19 11.66
CA GLY A 252 -30.87 32.80 11.55
C GLY A 252 -30.84 34.29 11.88
N PRO A 253 -31.73 35.09 11.27
CA PRO A 253 -31.87 36.51 11.57
C PRO A 253 -32.19 36.75 13.06
N GLY A 254 -31.50 37.68 13.70
CA GLY A 254 -31.79 38.07 15.09
C GLY A 254 -32.98 39.04 15.18
N GLY A 255 -33.91 38.80 16.13
CA GLY A 255 -35.02 39.71 16.49
C GLY A 255 -36.43 39.16 16.23
N GLU A 256 -37.44 39.65 16.96
CA GLU A 256 -38.83 39.12 17.02
C GLU A 256 -39.67 39.23 15.72
N THR A 257 -39.08 39.60 14.57
CA THR A 257 -39.82 39.81 13.30
C THR A 257 -39.36 38.94 12.14
N ALA A 258 -38.74 37.79 12.40
CA ALA A 258 -38.24 36.92 11.35
C ALA A 258 -38.93 35.54 11.30
N GLY A 259 -39.99 35.43 10.51
CA GLY A 259 -40.24 34.17 9.83
C GLY A 259 -39.10 33.93 8.84
N ALA A 260 -38.38 32.81 8.95
CA ALA A 260 -37.29 32.48 8.03
C ALA A 260 -37.78 32.59 6.58
N THR A 261 -37.34 33.63 5.86
CA THR A 261 -37.79 33.81 4.49
C THR A 261 -37.23 32.68 3.64
N ALA A 262 -38.07 32.04 2.81
CA ALA A 262 -37.68 30.94 1.92
C ALA A 262 -36.33 31.20 1.22
N GLY A 263 -35.29 30.48 1.66
CA GLY A 263 -33.95 30.57 1.09
C GLY A 263 -33.71 29.37 0.19
N ASN A 264 -33.58 29.55 -1.12
CA ASN A 264 -33.11 28.48 -2.00
C ASN A 264 -31.58 28.32 -1.91
N ASN A 265 -31.06 28.26 -0.67
CA ASN A 265 -29.63 28.16 -0.42
C ASN A 265 -29.17 26.72 -0.62
N GLN A 266 -27.95 26.59 -1.13
CA GLN A 266 -27.39 25.31 -1.53
C GLN A 266 -25.94 25.18 -1.03
N ILE A 267 -25.66 24.10 -0.32
CA ILE A 267 -24.32 23.68 0.09
C ILE A 267 -24.00 22.36 -0.61
N GLY A 268 -23.13 22.42 -1.61
CA GLY A 268 -22.80 21.30 -2.48
C GLY A 268 -23.90 21.08 -3.53
N SER A 269 -23.67 20.18 -4.47
CA SER A 269 -24.57 19.97 -5.60
C SER A 269 -24.40 18.56 -6.17
N PRO A 270 -25.50 17.82 -6.43
CA PRO A 270 -25.42 16.51 -7.06
C PRO A 270 -25.06 16.58 -8.55
N MET A 271 -25.17 17.77 -9.17
CA MET A 271 -24.87 17.99 -10.60
C MET A 271 -23.45 18.52 -10.85
N SER A 272 -22.63 18.71 -9.81
CA SER A 272 -21.25 19.19 -9.90
C SER A 272 -20.39 18.56 -8.81
N PHE A 273 -19.12 18.97 -8.69
CA PHE A 273 -18.30 18.61 -7.54
C PHE A 273 -18.92 19.20 -6.25
N GLY A 274 -19.09 18.37 -5.22
CA GLY A 274 -19.50 18.82 -3.89
C GLY A 274 -18.35 19.50 -3.13
N ASN A 275 -18.64 20.04 -1.95
CA ASN A 275 -17.57 20.61 -1.11
C ASN A 275 -16.86 19.49 -0.33
N VAL A 276 -15.57 19.69 -0.07
CA VAL A 276 -14.81 18.96 0.96
C VAL A 276 -14.80 19.84 2.20
N VAL A 277 -15.49 19.40 3.26
CA VAL A 277 -15.60 20.11 4.54
C VAL A 277 -15.00 19.22 5.63
N SER A 278 -13.68 19.25 5.74
CA SER A 278 -12.92 18.27 6.52
C SER A 278 -11.74 18.93 7.23
N GLY A 279 -11.23 18.31 8.28
CA GLY A 279 -10.07 18.82 9.03
C GLY A 279 -10.32 20.09 9.84
N ASN A 280 -11.58 20.53 9.98
CA ASN A 280 -11.96 21.67 10.82
C ASN A 280 -11.79 21.32 12.32
N LEU A 281 -11.68 22.35 13.16
CA LEU A 281 -11.42 22.20 14.60
C LEU A 281 -12.71 21.91 15.41
N GLY A 282 -13.88 22.27 14.87
CA GLY A 282 -15.20 22.06 15.44
C GLY A 282 -16.14 21.35 14.47
N HIS A 283 -17.34 21.87 14.27
CA HIS A 283 -18.33 21.27 13.36
C HIS A 283 -17.96 21.43 11.89
N GLY A 284 -18.38 20.48 11.05
CA GLY A 284 -18.28 20.61 9.60
C GLY A 284 -19.24 21.68 9.07
N ILE A 285 -20.53 21.40 9.09
CA ILE A 285 -21.61 22.31 8.67
C ILE A 285 -22.55 22.57 9.85
N VAL A 286 -22.94 23.82 10.08
CA VAL A 286 -23.93 24.19 11.09
C VAL A 286 -25.06 25.00 10.47
N LEU A 287 -26.30 24.56 10.69
CA LEU A 287 -27.54 25.26 10.34
C LEU A 287 -28.23 25.68 11.64
N SER A 288 -28.09 26.96 12.00
CA SER A 288 -28.44 27.49 13.31
C SER A 288 -29.54 28.54 13.15
N GLY A 289 -30.81 28.17 13.36
CA GLY A 289 -31.99 28.98 13.03
C GLY A 289 -32.08 29.34 11.54
N ALA A 290 -31.50 28.50 10.67
CA ALA A 290 -31.34 28.79 9.26
C ALA A 290 -32.65 28.54 8.49
N ALA A 291 -32.87 29.30 7.41
CA ALA A 291 -33.91 29.01 6.44
C ALA A 291 -33.68 27.62 5.78
N PRO A 292 -34.74 26.99 5.21
CA PRO A 292 -34.61 25.75 4.45
C PRO A 292 -33.39 25.79 3.53
N THR A 293 -32.57 24.75 3.55
CA THR A 293 -31.29 24.73 2.83
C THR A 293 -31.06 23.34 2.26
N TYR A 294 -30.63 23.28 1.01
CA TYR A 294 -30.29 22.05 0.32
C TYR A 294 -28.80 21.73 0.51
N VAL A 295 -28.49 20.70 1.30
CA VAL A 295 -27.12 20.26 1.59
C VAL A 295 -26.89 18.93 0.89
N ALA A 296 -26.11 18.93 -0.19
CA ALA A 296 -25.99 17.73 -1.02
C ALA A 296 -24.58 17.46 -1.55
N ALA A 297 -24.26 16.17 -1.64
CA ALA A 297 -23.03 15.64 -2.24
C ALA A 297 -21.72 16.15 -1.60
N ASN A 298 -21.75 16.63 -0.35
CA ASN A 298 -20.56 17.06 0.36
C ASN A 298 -19.78 15.87 0.93
N LEU A 299 -18.46 16.03 1.02
CA LEU A 299 -17.55 15.14 1.72
C LEU A 299 -17.19 15.78 3.05
N ILE A 300 -17.63 15.18 4.17
CA ILE A 300 -17.51 15.76 5.51
C ILE A 300 -16.74 14.78 6.40
N GLY A 301 -15.56 15.22 6.86
CA GLY A 301 -14.60 14.38 7.59
C GLY A 301 -13.89 13.32 6.71
N ALA A 302 -14.10 13.36 5.39
CA ALA A 302 -13.42 12.53 4.40
C ALA A 302 -12.45 13.36 3.53
N ALA A 303 -11.41 12.73 2.98
CA ALA A 303 -10.49 13.38 2.05
C ALA A 303 -11.15 13.57 0.67
N ALA A 304 -10.52 14.41 -0.15
CA ALA A 304 -11.00 14.72 -1.49
C ALA A 304 -11.13 13.47 -2.40
N ASP A 305 -10.35 12.42 -2.13
CA ASP A 305 -10.40 11.14 -2.86
C ASP A 305 -11.56 10.23 -2.42
N ARG A 306 -12.35 10.63 -1.41
CA ARG A 306 -13.46 9.86 -0.79
C ARG A 306 -13.05 8.58 -0.06
N VAL A 307 -11.79 8.15 -0.18
CA VAL A 307 -11.29 6.87 0.36
C VAL A 307 -10.44 7.13 1.58
N SER A 308 -9.51 8.07 1.50
CA SER A 308 -8.64 8.45 2.61
C SER A 308 -9.39 9.26 3.66
N LEU A 309 -8.94 9.14 4.90
CA LEU A 309 -9.36 10.03 5.98
C LEU A 309 -8.49 11.30 5.91
N VAL A 310 -9.08 12.47 6.18
CA VAL A 310 -8.28 13.68 6.38
C VAL A 310 -7.76 13.63 7.82
N GLY A 311 -6.45 13.49 7.98
CA GLY A 311 -5.78 13.41 9.28
C GLY A 311 -5.82 12.01 9.90
N THR A 312 -4.90 11.13 9.51
CA THR A 312 -4.75 9.80 10.12
C THR A 312 -3.66 9.79 11.18
N ALA A 313 -3.96 10.41 12.32
CA ALA A 313 -3.49 9.98 13.63
C ALA A 313 -4.72 9.67 14.50
N HIS A 314 -5.22 8.44 14.49
CA HIS A 314 -6.08 7.95 15.57
C HIS A 314 -5.13 7.56 16.71
N TYR A 315 -4.89 8.36 17.76
CA TYR A 315 -5.83 8.88 18.75
C TYR A 315 -5.39 10.27 19.25
N SER A 316 -6.36 11.18 19.40
CA SER A 316 -6.31 12.55 19.99
C SER A 316 -5.97 13.75 19.08
N GLY A 317 -6.92 14.08 18.19
CA GLY A 317 -7.10 15.41 17.57
C GLY A 317 -6.27 15.59 16.29
N TRP A 318 -6.83 15.75 15.09
CA TRP A 318 -8.02 16.49 14.72
C TRP A 318 -8.60 15.95 13.39
N ALA A 319 -9.80 15.36 13.47
CA ALA A 319 -10.86 15.54 12.46
C ALA A 319 -11.82 16.63 12.99
N SER A 320 -12.91 16.99 12.27
CA SER A 320 -13.93 17.94 12.75
C SER A 320 -14.20 17.70 14.24
N GLY A 321 -13.73 18.61 15.11
CA GLY A 321 -13.77 18.39 16.57
C GLY A 321 -15.18 18.36 17.16
N GLY A 322 -16.21 18.53 16.33
CA GLY A 322 -17.63 18.36 16.65
C GLY A 322 -18.37 17.42 15.68
N HIS A 323 -19.67 17.67 15.49
CA HIS A 323 -20.51 16.96 14.50
C HIS A 323 -20.09 17.22 13.05
N GLY A 324 -20.36 16.26 12.17
CA GLY A 324 -20.25 16.49 10.74
C GLY A 324 -21.23 17.57 10.28
N ILE A 325 -22.52 17.39 10.59
CA ILE A 325 -23.59 18.38 10.39
C ILE A 325 -24.34 18.58 11.70
N LEU A 326 -24.56 19.84 12.11
CA LEU A 326 -25.38 20.22 13.27
C LEU A 326 -26.54 21.11 12.83
N ILE A 327 -27.75 20.80 13.29
CA ILE A 327 -28.95 21.60 13.08
C ILE A 327 -29.49 22.01 14.45
N GLU A 328 -29.69 23.30 14.69
CA GLU A 328 -30.10 23.83 16.00
C GLU A 328 -30.92 25.11 15.83
N ALA A 329 -31.73 25.47 16.83
CA ALA A 329 -32.39 26.78 16.88
C ALA A 329 -31.37 27.89 17.15
N ALA A 330 -31.67 29.09 16.67
CA ALA A 330 -30.92 30.30 17.06
C ALA A 330 -31.86 31.50 17.14
N ASN A 331 -31.62 32.39 18.11
CA ASN A 331 -32.36 33.65 18.27
C ASN A 331 -33.90 33.48 18.35
N GLY A 332 -34.38 32.35 18.89
CA GLY A 332 -35.82 32.04 18.95
C GLY A 332 -36.43 31.58 17.62
N VAL A 333 -35.61 31.38 16.58
CA VAL A 333 -36.01 30.88 15.26
C VAL A 333 -35.64 29.41 15.15
N SER A 334 -36.62 28.58 14.77
CA SER A 334 -36.40 27.15 14.52
C SER A 334 -35.72 26.90 13.17
N SER A 335 -34.86 25.89 13.11
CA SER A 335 -34.15 25.49 11.88
C SER A 335 -34.85 24.28 11.24
N SER A 336 -35.86 24.54 10.41
CA SER A 336 -36.78 23.52 9.86
C SER A 336 -36.74 23.42 8.33
N GLY A 337 -37.18 22.28 7.80
CA GLY A 337 -37.42 22.08 6.36
C GLY A 337 -36.15 21.90 5.52
N HIS A 338 -35.05 21.43 6.11
CA HIS A 338 -33.79 21.21 5.38
C HIS A 338 -33.84 19.93 4.54
N GLU A 339 -33.12 19.93 3.42
CA GLU A 339 -32.94 18.75 2.59
C GLU A 339 -31.47 18.38 2.57
N ILE A 340 -31.11 17.31 3.30
CA ILE A 340 -29.74 16.82 3.42
C ILE A 340 -29.65 15.52 2.65
N VAL A 341 -29.04 15.57 1.46
CA VAL A 341 -29.14 14.48 0.49
C VAL A 341 -27.79 14.03 -0.08
N GLY A 342 -27.47 12.75 0.04
CA GLY A 342 -26.33 12.17 -0.67
C GLY A 342 -24.95 12.65 -0.20
N ASN A 343 -24.82 13.09 1.05
CA ASN A 343 -23.54 13.49 1.63
C ASN A 343 -22.77 12.27 2.16
N LEU A 344 -21.44 12.29 2.04
CA LEU A 344 -20.56 11.35 2.75
C LEU A 344 -20.10 12.00 4.05
N VAL A 345 -20.50 11.45 5.19
CA VAL A 345 -20.21 12.01 6.52
C VAL A 345 -19.56 10.95 7.39
N ARG A 346 -18.27 11.09 7.64
CA ARG A 346 -17.52 10.08 8.40
C ARG A 346 -16.38 10.68 9.19
N ASN A 347 -15.88 9.93 10.17
CA ASN A 347 -14.69 10.28 10.95
C ASN A 347 -14.81 11.64 11.67
N ASN A 348 -16.01 12.05 12.08
CA ASN A 348 -16.21 13.23 12.93
C ASN A 348 -16.06 12.82 14.41
N ARG A 349 -15.64 13.72 15.30
CA ARG A 349 -15.40 13.38 16.71
C ARG A 349 -16.68 13.04 17.48
N LEU A 350 -17.77 13.72 17.16
CA LEU A 350 -19.09 13.48 17.73
C LEU A 350 -19.97 12.78 16.69
N ASP A 351 -21.27 13.08 16.64
CA ASP A 351 -22.15 12.45 15.65
C ASP A 351 -21.85 12.85 14.22
N GLY A 352 -22.26 12.00 13.27
CA GLY A 352 -22.25 12.34 11.85
C GLY A 352 -23.18 13.52 11.58
N ILE A 353 -24.48 13.33 11.81
CA ILE A 353 -25.52 14.35 11.66
C ILE A 353 -26.29 14.45 12.99
N ARG A 354 -26.34 15.63 13.60
CA ARG A 354 -27.12 15.89 14.80
C ARG A 354 -28.23 16.91 14.53
N VAL A 355 -29.46 16.57 14.88
CA VAL A 355 -30.63 17.45 14.77
C VAL A 355 -31.15 17.76 16.17
N MET A 356 -30.89 18.98 16.65
CA MET A 356 -31.28 19.46 17.98
C MET A 356 -32.60 20.24 17.98
N ASP A 357 -33.06 20.71 16.82
CA ASP A 357 -34.30 21.48 16.68
C ASP A 357 -34.88 21.36 15.25
N GLY A 358 -36.18 21.65 15.14
CA GLY A 358 -36.88 21.81 13.87
C GLY A 358 -37.48 20.53 13.31
N THR A 359 -38.45 20.67 12.40
CA THR A 359 -39.15 19.56 11.75
C THR A 359 -39.02 19.65 10.22
N GLY A 360 -39.43 18.59 9.53
CA GLY A 360 -39.37 18.47 8.08
C GLY A 360 -37.96 18.38 7.51
N THR A 361 -36.96 17.99 8.31
CA THR A 361 -35.59 17.79 7.83
C THR A 361 -35.43 16.41 7.21
N ARG A 362 -35.31 16.37 5.88
CA ARG A 362 -35.14 15.15 5.09
C ARG A 362 -33.67 14.72 5.09
N LEU A 363 -33.38 13.54 5.63
CA LEU A 363 -32.04 12.94 5.69
C LEU A 363 -31.98 11.75 4.73
N GLN A 364 -31.81 12.00 3.43
CA GLN A 364 -31.94 10.95 2.41
C GLN A 364 -30.62 10.61 1.73
N ARG A 365 -30.37 9.33 1.47
CA ARG A 365 -29.20 8.81 0.73
C ARG A 365 -27.85 9.24 1.29
N ASN A 366 -27.79 9.78 2.50
CA ASN A 366 -26.53 10.15 3.13
C ASN A 366 -25.81 8.88 3.52
N THR A 367 -24.51 8.86 3.26
CA THR A 367 -23.63 7.79 3.68
C THR A 367 -22.92 8.23 4.95
N VAL A 368 -23.39 7.76 6.10
CA VAL A 368 -22.95 8.28 7.41
C VAL A 368 -22.45 7.13 8.28
N PHE A 369 -21.15 7.11 8.58
CA PHE A 369 -20.50 6.00 9.26
C PHE A 369 -19.16 6.40 9.91
N TRP A 370 -18.64 5.59 10.83
CA TRP A 370 -17.33 5.77 11.49
C TRP A 370 -17.09 7.14 12.16
N ASN A 371 -18.15 7.83 12.57
CA ASN A 371 -18.10 8.99 13.47
C ASN A 371 -17.89 8.54 14.94
N GLY A 372 -17.47 9.42 15.85
CA GLY A 372 -17.21 9.08 17.25
C GLY A 372 -18.47 8.96 18.11
N GLY A 373 -19.56 9.64 17.72
CA GLY A 373 -20.90 9.52 18.31
C GLY A 373 -21.83 8.64 17.46
N LEU A 374 -23.14 8.90 17.48
CA LEU A 374 -24.09 8.25 16.57
C LEU A 374 -23.90 8.74 15.13
N ASP A 375 -24.34 7.97 14.14
CA ASP A 375 -24.25 8.43 12.75
C ASP A 375 -25.34 9.47 12.44
N ILE A 376 -26.56 9.25 12.94
CA ILE A 376 -27.62 10.26 12.99
C ILE A 376 -28.14 10.27 14.42
N ASP A 377 -28.26 11.47 15.02
CA ASP A 377 -28.77 11.68 16.37
C ASP A 377 -29.89 12.74 16.36
N LEU A 378 -31.07 12.39 16.87
CA LEU A 378 -32.17 13.32 17.11
C LEU A 378 -32.20 13.70 18.59
N SER A 379 -32.09 14.99 18.91
CA SER A 379 -32.13 15.56 20.29
C SER A 379 -30.88 15.36 21.15
N GLY A 380 -29.89 14.57 20.73
CA GLY A 380 -28.63 14.39 21.46
C GLY A 380 -28.76 13.48 22.69
N ASP A 381 -29.82 12.67 22.77
CA ASP A 381 -30.14 11.79 23.90
C ASP A 381 -29.73 10.32 23.65
N GLY A 382 -29.05 10.05 22.54
CA GLY A 382 -28.75 8.69 22.07
C GLY A 382 -29.87 8.19 21.16
N PRO A 383 -29.93 6.86 20.85
CA PRO A 383 -30.99 6.35 19.99
C PRO A 383 -32.36 6.62 20.60
N THR A 384 -33.20 7.35 19.86
CA THR A 384 -34.56 7.71 20.24
C THR A 384 -35.45 6.48 20.21
N ALA A 385 -36.17 6.20 21.30
CA ALA A 385 -37.01 5.01 21.38
C ALA A 385 -38.26 5.15 20.48
N ASN A 386 -38.65 4.06 19.80
CA ASN A 386 -39.88 4.05 19.02
C ASN A 386 -41.14 4.11 19.92
N ASP A 387 -42.10 4.97 19.60
CA ASP A 387 -43.39 5.11 20.31
C ASP A 387 -44.63 4.77 19.46
N PRO A 388 -45.77 4.37 20.06
CA PRO A 388 -46.98 4.05 19.30
C PRO A 388 -47.61 5.24 18.57
N GLY A 389 -47.67 5.17 17.24
CA GLY A 389 -48.36 6.14 16.39
C GLY A 389 -47.67 7.50 16.22
N ASP A 390 -46.37 7.58 16.54
CA ASP A 390 -45.46 8.76 16.51
C ASP A 390 -46.03 10.06 17.12
N GLY A 391 -46.49 9.96 18.37
CA GLY A 391 -47.07 11.08 19.13
C GLY A 391 -46.05 12.07 19.71
N ASP A 392 -44.76 11.84 19.47
CA ASP A 392 -43.69 12.64 20.04
C ASP A 392 -43.57 14.05 19.43
N THR A 393 -42.98 14.95 20.22
CA THR A 393 -42.66 16.32 19.79
C THR A 393 -41.17 16.58 19.95
N GLY A 394 -40.57 17.32 19.03
CA GLY A 394 -39.14 17.62 19.05
C GLY A 394 -38.52 17.62 17.65
N PRO A 395 -37.19 17.51 17.56
CA PRO A 395 -36.46 17.43 16.30
C PRO A 395 -37.00 16.32 15.41
N ASN A 396 -37.41 16.67 14.18
CA ASN A 396 -38.09 15.78 13.24
C ASN A 396 -39.28 15.01 13.84
N GLY A 397 -40.00 15.59 14.81
CA GLY A 397 -41.09 14.90 15.51
C GLY A 397 -40.65 13.58 16.17
N LYS A 398 -39.34 13.37 16.36
CA LYS A 398 -38.74 12.11 16.80
C LYS A 398 -39.20 10.88 15.98
N GLN A 399 -39.37 11.06 14.67
CA GLN A 399 -39.79 10.01 13.74
C GLN A 399 -39.16 8.66 14.07
N ASN A 400 -40.01 7.67 14.36
CA ASN A 400 -39.59 6.29 14.60
C ASN A 400 -38.77 5.73 13.43
N PHE A 401 -37.75 4.93 13.75
CA PHE A 401 -36.98 4.18 12.75
C PHE A 401 -37.60 2.80 12.49
N PRO A 402 -37.34 2.19 11.32
CA PRO A 402 -37.86 0.85 11.00
C PRO A 402 -37.29 -0.23 11.93
N VAL A 403 -38.11 -1.19 12.34
CA VAL A 403 -37.67 -2.39 13.06
C VAL A 403 -37.51 -3.54 12.08
N LEU A 404 -36.27 -3.99 11.86
CA LEU A 404 -35.96 -5.08 10.92
C LEU A 404 -36.16 -6.43 11.61
N THR A 405 -37.05 -7.28 11.08
CA THR A 405 -37.30 -8.63 11.61
C THR A 405 -36.53 -9.71 10.84
N HIS A 406 -36.41 -9.56 9.53
CA HIS A 406 -35.70 -10.51 8.66
C HIS A 406 -34.97 -9.79 7.55
N VAL A 407 -33.70 -10.15 7.36
CA VAL A 407 -32.89 -9.77 6.20
C VAL A 407 -32.36 -11.04 5.59
N VAL A 408 -32.84 -11.42 4.40
CA VAL A 408 -32.51 -12.71 3.79
C VAL A 408 -31.96 -12.47 2.39
N ALA A 409 -30.81 -13.05 2.07
CA ALA A 409 -30.32 -13.06 0.71
C ALA A 409 -31.21 -13.96 -0.16
N VAL A 410 -31.82 -13.39 -1.19
CA VAL A 410 -32.68 -14.10 -2.15
C VAL A 410 -31.99 -14.29 -3.51
N ALA A 411 -30.92 -13.54 -3.75
CA ALA A 411 -29.93 -13.74 -4.82
C ALA A 411 -28.59 -13.13 -4.35
N LEU A 412 -27.51 -13.36 -5.11
CA LEU A 412 -26.17 -12.86 -4.73
C LEU A 412 -26.08 -11.34 -4.61
N ASP A 413 -26.88 -10.61 -5.38
CA ASP A 413 -26.94 -9.15 -5.42
C ASP A 413 -28.20 -8.58 -4.76
N ARG A 414 -29.04 -9.43 -4.15
CA ARG A 414 -30.38 -9.04 -3.70
C ARG A 414 -30.75 -9.61 -2.33
N LEU A 415 -31.16 -8.70 -1.44
CA LEU A 415 -31.72 -9.02 -0.14
C LEU A 415 -33.23 -8.80 -0.16
N ARG A 416 -33.97 -9.65 0.55
CA ARG A 416 -35.34 -9.40 0.99
C ARG A 416 -35.27 -8.86 2.42
N VAL A 417 -35.77 -7.67 2.64
CA VAL A 417 -35.88 -7.03 3.96
C VAL A 417 -37.34 -7.01 4.39
N SER A 418 -37.62 -7.42 5.62
CA SER A 418 -38.96 -7.37 6.20
C SER A 418 -38.91 -6.85 7.63
N GLY A 419 -39.99 -6.19 8.06
CA GLY A 419 -40.01 -5.50 9.33
C GLY A 419 -41.32 -4.77 9.58
N THR A 420 -41.32 -3.95 10.61
CA THR A 420 -42.44 -3.07 10.97
C THR A 420 -41.97 -1.64 11.14
N LEU A 421 -42.89 -0.71 10.92
CA LEU A 421 -42.74 0.69 11.33
C LEU A 421 -44.06 1.14 11.96
N GLU A 422 -43.97 1.80 13.11
CA GLU A 422 -45.07 2.59 13.66
C GLU A 422 -44.79 4.06 13.37
N SER A 423 -45.75 4.79 12.82
CA SER A 423 -45.65 6.21 12.46
C SER A 423 -47.06 6.80 12.32
N THR A 424 -47.20 8.04 11.84
CA THR A 424 -48.48 8.74 11.78
C THR A 424 -49.51 7.93 10.98
N PRO A 425 -50.75 7.74 11.49
CA PRO A 425 -51.77 6.94 10.80
C PRO A 425 -52.10 7.40 9.38
N ASN A 426 -52.35 6.44 8.48
CA ASN A 426 -52.72 6.65 7.07
C ASN A 426 -51.76 7.55 6.27
N THR A 427 -50.45 7.47 6.55
CA THR A 427 -49.43 8.29 5.89
C THR A 427 -48.50 7.44 5.03
N SER A 428 -47.97 8.05 3.97
CA SER A 428 -46.87 7.45 3.20
C SER A 428 -45.55 7.73 3.91
N VAL A 429 -44.74 6.70 4.10
CA VAL A 429 -43.39 6.79 4.67
C VAL A 429 -42.40 6.16 3.70
N ARG A 430 -41.31 6.87 3.44
CA ARG A 430 -40.19 6.35 2.65
C ARG A 430 -39.24 5.62 3.57
N LEU A 431 -38.96 4.35 3.26
CA LEU A 431 -37.88 3.62 3.90
C LEU A 431 -36.62 3.64 3.04
N GLU A 432 -35.48 3.95 3.64
CA GLU A 432 -34.17 3.82 2.98
C GLU A 432 -33.31 2.81 3.73
N PHE A 433 -32.62 1.95 3.00
CA PHE A 433 -31.83 0.85 3.55
C PHE A 433 -30.37 1.04 3.18
N PHE A 434 -29.49 0.66 4.09
CA PHE A 434 -28.06 0.81 3.95
C PHE A 434 -27.35 -0.46 4.40
N ASN A 435 -26.39 -0.88 3.60
CA ASN A 435 -25.49 -1.98 3.94
C ASN A 435 -24.37 -1.45 4.84
N ALA A 436 -24.03 -2.19 5.89
CA ALA A 436 -23.01 -1.83 6.87
C ALA A 436 -22.06 -3.02 7.14
N ARG A 437 -20.80 -2.71 7.44
CA ARG A 437 -19.78 -3.72 7.82
C ARG A 437 -19.82 -4.07 9.31
N GLY A 438 -20.40 -3.22 10.15
CA GLY A 438 -20.51 -3.42 11.59
C GLY A 438 -21.63 -2.59 12.21
N CYS A 439 -22.14 -3.04 13.35
CA CYS A 439 -23.00 -2.23 14.22
C CYS A 439 -22.14 -1.41 15.18
N ARG A 440 -22.67 -0.27 15.63
CA ARG A 440 -22.07 0.47 16.74
C ARG A 440 -22.34 -0.25 18.07
N THR A 441 -21.66 0.18 19.12
CA THR A 441 -21.82 -0.30 20.51
C THR A 441 -23.25 -0.17 21.05
N SER A 442 -24.12 0.57 20.37
CA SER A 442 -25.53 0.79 20.69
C SER A 442 -26.51 -0.12 19.91
N SER A 443 -26.07 -1.19 19.24
CA SER A 443 -26.86 -2.05 18.30
C SER A 443 -27.45 -1.36 17.06
N HIS A 444 -27.40 -0.03 16.99
CA HIS A 444 -27.84 0.77 15.86
C HIS A 444 -26.72 0.91 14.83
N GLY A 445 -27.05 0.71 13.55
CA GLY A 445 -26.08 0.66 12.45
C GLY A 445 -25.73 2.04 11.89
N GLY A 446 -24.62 2.13 11.16
CA GLY A 446 -24.36 3.26 10.24
C GLY A 446 -24.90 2.97 8.84
N GLY A 447 -24.85 3.97 7.96
CA GLY A 447 -25.20 3.82 6.55
C GLY A 447 -23.97 3.93 5.66
N GLU A 448 -23.22 2.84 5.48
CA GLU A 448 -21.97 2.85 4.69
C GLU A 448 -22.19 2.76 3.18
N VAL A 449 -23.23 2.04 2.74
CA VAL A 449 -23.58 1.95 1.32
C VAL A 449 -25.09 1.95 1.17
N TYR A 450 -25.63 2.90 0.41
CA TYR A 450 -27.05 2.93 0.09
C TYR A 450 -27.48 1.68 -0.68
N ALA A 451 -28.46 0.94 -0.15
CA ALA A 451 -28.92 -0.34 -0.66
C ALA A 451 -30.25 -0.24 -1.44
N GLY A 452 -30.98 0.86 -1.29
CA GLY A 452 -32.24 1.10 -1.97
C GLY A 452 -33.28 1.74 -1.06
N SER A 453 -34.47 1.96 -1.61
CA SER A 453 -35.61 2.54 -0.89
C SER A 453 -36.93 2.06 -1.46
N PHE A 454 -37.98 2.06 -0.65
CA PHE A 454 -39.35 1.94 -1.13
C PHE A 454 -40.33 2.67 -0.20
N GLU A 455 -41.50 3.01 -0.74
CA GLU A 455 -42.58 3.67 -0.01
C GLU A 455 -43.49 2.62 0.64
N ILE A 456 -43.96 2.91 1.87
CA ILE A 456 -44.95 2.13 2.60
C ILE A 456 -46.08 3.04 3.06
N MET A 457 -47.24 2.46 3.39
CA MET A 457 -48.39 3.19 3.92
C MET A 457 -48.76 2.62 5.29
N THR A 458 -48.84 3.46 6.31
CA THR A 458 -49.33 3.08 7.64
C THR A 458 -50.84 2.90 7.62
N ASP A 459 -51.35 2.00 8.46
CA ASP A 459 -52.79 1.77 8.61
C ASP A 459 -53.45 2.86 9.49
N SER A 460 -54.73 2.65 9.83
CA SER A 460 -55.49 3.58 10.68
C SER A 460 -55.00 3.64 12.13
N ALA A 461 -54.17 2.68 12.57
CA ALA A 461 -53.53 2.66 13.87
C ALA A 461 -52.08 3.22 13.83
N GLY A 462 -51.55 3.51 12.64
CA GLY A 462 -50.16 3.97 12.48
C GLY A 462 -49.14 2.87 12.25
N LEU A 463 -49.56 1.60 12.19
CA LEU A 463 -48.66 0.48 11.97
C LEU A 463 -48.53 0.16 10.48
N ALA A 464 -47.31 -0.16 10.04
CA ALA A 464 -47.03 -0.73 8.73
C ALA A 464 -46.13 -1.95 8.86
N GLU A 465 -46.60 -3.09 8.38
CA GLU A 465 -45.72 -4.22 8.06
C GLU A 465 -45.15 -4.03 6.65
N PHE A 466 -43.85 -4.27 6.49
CA PHE A 466 -43.20 -4.14 5.20
C PHE A 466 -42.39 -5.36 4.83
N SER A 467 -42.30 -5.62 3.52
CA SER A 467 -41.42 -6.61 2.95
C SER A 467 -41.06 -6.22 1.52
N GLY A 468 -39.77 -5.96 1.27
CA GLY A 468 -39.27 -5.44 0.01
C GLY A 468 -37.92 -6.03 -0.36
N SER A 469 -37.42 -5.66 -1.55
CA SER A 469 -36.10 -6.09 -2.02
C SER A 469 -35.15 -4.91 -2.17
N ILE A 470 -33.91 -5.10 -1.76
CA ILE A 470 -32.82 -4.12 -1.83
C ILE A 470 -31.58 -4.78 -2.45
N THR A 471 -30.62 -3.98 -2.91
CA THR A 471 -29.37 -4.46 -3.49
C THR A 471 -28.27 -4.59 -2.44
N THR A 472 -27.46 -5.65 -2.54
CA THR A 472 -26.21 -5.76 -1.77
C THR A 472 -25.00 -5.61 -2.69
N PRO A 473 -23.98 -4.81 -2.34
CA PRO A 473 -22.78 -4.60 -3.14
C PRO A 473 -21.76 -5.75 -3.02
N GLY A 474 -22.05 -6.80 -2.25
CA GLY A 474 -21.19 -7.99 -2.12
C GLY A 474 -21.11 -8.53 -0.70
N ASP A 475 -20.15 -9.42 -0.49
CA ASP A 475 -20.07 -10.31 0.68
C ASP A 475 -19.49 -9.68 1.97
N GLU A 476 -18.92 -8.48 1.87
CA GLU A 476 -18.30 -7.77 3.00
C GLU A 476 -19.32 -7.07 3.91
N TYR A 477 -20.58 -6.94 3.47
CA TYR A 477 -21.62 -6.22 4.19
C TYR A 477 -22.67 -7.21 4.70
N GLN A 478 -22.51 -7.64 5.94
CA GLN A 478 -23.36 -8.66 6.58
C GLN A 478 -24.55 -8.09 7.36
N LEU A 479 -24.70 -6.76 7.34
CA LEU A 479 -25.67 -6.04 8.14
C LEU A 479 -26.41 -5.02 7.29
N VAL A 480 -27.69 -4.82 7.61
CA VAL A 480 -28.53 -3.78 7.01
C VAL A 480 -29.08 -2.88 8.13
N SER A 481 -28.98 -1.57 7.96
CA SER A 481 -29.70 -0.58 8.76
C SER A 481 -30.71 0.14 7.88
N ALA A 482 -31.67 0.83 8.48
CA ALA A 482 -32.68 1.57 7.75
C ALA A 482 -33.02 2.91 8.41
N THR A 483 -33.48 3.87 7.61
CA THR A 483 -34.13 5.10 8.08
C THR A 483 -35.54 5.18 7.52
N ALA A 484 -36.41 5.93 8.21
CA ALA A 484 -37.75 6.28 7.75
C ALA A 484 -37.81 7.79 7.52
N THR A 485 -38.46 8.22 6.44
CA THR A 485 -38.80 9.63 6.20
C THR A 485 -40.30 9.76 5.97
N SER A 486 -40.98 10.50 6.84
CA SER A 486 -42.42 10.76 6.72
C SER A 486 -42.76 11.67 5.54
N SER A 487 -44.04 11.77 5.21
CA SER A 487 -44.53 12.68 4.16
C SER A 487 -44.32 14.17 4.49
N SER A 488 -44.28 14.55 5.77
CA SER A 488 -43.88 15.91 6.21
C SER A 488 -42.39 16.18 6.02
N GLY A 489 -41.59 15.13 5.80
CA GLY A 489 -40.14 15.20 5.58
C GLY A 489 -39.30 14.90 6.82
N ASP A 490 -39.93 14.56 7.93
CA ASP A 490 -39.25 14.17 9.17
C ASP A 490 -38.54 12.84 8.97
N SER A 491 -37.23 12.80 9.20
CA SER A 491 -36.43 11.58 9.07
C SER A 491 -35.96 11.07 10.42
N SER A 492 -36.00 9.74 10.58
CA SER A 492 -35.50 9.02 11.75
C SER A 492 -33.98 8.94 11.80
N GLU A 493 -33.47 8.49 12.95
CA GLU A 493 -32.13 7.90 13.06
C GLU A 493 -32.04 6.56 12.32
N TYR A 494 -30.85 5.95 12.28
CA TYR A 494 -30.70 4.58 11.77
C TYR A 494 -31.29 3.57 12.74
N SER A 495 -31.96 2.56 12.20
CA SER A 495 -32.45 1.40 12.94
C SER A 495 -31.34 0.58 13.59
N GLU A 496 -31.75 -0.31 14.49
CA GLU A 496 -30.96 -1.50 14.81
C GLU A 496 -30.57 -2.28 13.56
N CYS A 497 -29.39 -2.90 13.58
CA CYS A 497 -28.93 -3.70 12.46
C CYS A 497 -29.72 -5.00 12.31
N GLY A 498 -30.19 -5.28 11.09
CA GLY A 498 -30.63 -6.61 10.69
C GLY A 498 -29.45 -7.44 10.18
N PHE A 499 -29.29 -8.66 10.71
CA PHE A 499 -28.29 -9.61 10.24
C PHE A 499 -28.74 -10.30 8.96
N VAL A 500 -27.89 -10.27 7.94
CA VAL A 500 -28.15 -10.92 6.66
C VAL A 500 -28.06 -12.44 6.85
N GLN A 501 -29.20 -13.12 6.71
CA GLN A 501 -29.25 -14.56 6.55
C GLN A 501 -28.80 -14.93 5.14
N PRO A 502 -27.72 -15.73 4.99
CA PRO A 502 -27.17 -16.04 3.69
C PRO A 502 -28.09 -16.98 2.90
N LEU A 503 -28.01 -16.88 1.58
CA LEU A 503 -28.59 -17.88 0.68
C LEU A 503 -27.78 -19.18 0.82
N LEU A 504 -28.44 -20.29 1.14
CA LEU A 504 -27.78 -21.59 1.29
C LEU A 504 -28.00 -22.47 0.05
N VAL A 505 -26.97 -23.25 -0.31
CA VAL A 505 -26.93 -24.18 -1.44
C VAL A 505 -26.39 -25.54 -1.02
N GLU A 506 -26.68 -26.54 -1.84
CA GLU A 506 -26.14 -27.89 -1.72
C GLU A 506 -25.17 -28.20 -2.86
N LEU A 507 -24.02 -28.79 -2.50
CA LEU A 507 -23.06 -29.36 -3.44
C LEU A 507 -23.11 -30.87 -3.36
N THR A 508 -23.48 -31.51 -4.47
CA THR A 508 -23.56 -32.98 -4.58
C THR A 508 -22.52 -33.52 -5.55
N GLY A 509 -22.41 -34.83 -5.64
CA GLY A 509 -21.57 -35.44 -6.65
C GLY A 509 -21.54 -36.94 -6.60
N MET A 510 -20.90 -37.53 -7.61
CA MET A 510 -20.70 -38.96 -7.71
C MET A 510 -19.26 -39.26 -8.12
N VAL A 511 -18.67 -40.23 -7.44
CA VAL A 511 -17.35 -40.77 -7.77
C VAL A 511 -17.51 -42.13 -8.42
N THR A 512 -16.86 -42.34 -9.56
CA THR A 512 -16.96 -43.58 -10.34
C THR A 512 -15.60 -44.21 -10.60
N PHE A 513 -15.51 -45.53 -10.69
CA PHE A 513 -14.33 -46.26 -11.15
C PHE A 513 -14.75 -47.19 -12.29
N ASN A 514 -14.10 -47.08 -13.47
CA ASN A 514 -14.51 -47.79 -14.69
C ASN A 514 -16.01 -47.61 -15.05
N GLY A 515 -16.56 -46.43 -14.79
CA GLY A 515 -17.98 -46.12 -15.03
C GLY A 515 -18.96 -46.72 -14.03
N GLN A 516 -18.50 -47.43 -12.99
CA GLN A 516 -19.31 -47.95 -11.89
C GLN A 516 -19.17 -47.08 -10.63
N PRO A 517 -20.17 -47.03 -9.73
CA PRO A 517 -20.06 -46.29 -8.47
C PRO A 517 -18.85 -46.74 -7.63
N GLN A 518 -18.07 -45.79 -7.12
CA GLN A 518 -16.92 -46.09 -6.26
C GLN A 518 -17.20 -45.63 -4.83
N ALA A 519 -17.28 -46.59 -3.91
CA ALA A 519 -17.48 -46.35 -2.48
C ALA A 519 -16.16 -46.08 -1.74
N GLY A 520 -16.25 -45.48 -0.56
CA GLY A 520 -15.11 -45.31 0.36
C GLY A 520 -14.16 -44.17 0.00
N VAL A 521 -14.48 -43.36 -1.01
CA VAL A 521 -13.71 -42.16 -1.38
C VAL A 521 -14.05 -41.03 -0.42
N ASP A 522 -13.05 -40.47 0.25
CA ASP A 522 -13.17 -39.28 1.07
C ASP A 522 -13.13 -38.05 0.19
N VAL A 523 -14.25 -37.36 0.08
CA VAL A 523 -14.40 -36.11 -0.65
C VAL A 523 -14.28 -34.97 0.35
N VAL A 524 -13.26 -34.14 0.17
CA VAL A 524 -12.95 -33.00 1.04
C VAL A 524 -13.46 -31.72 0.40
N LEU A 525 -14.25 -30.96 1.15
CA LEU A 525 -14.65 -29.59 0.86
C LEU A 525 -13.66 -28.64 1.54
N GLY A 526 -13.14 -27.67 0.80
CA GLY A 526 -12.34 -26.55 1.28
C GLY A 526 -12.75 -25.22 0.64
N GLY A 527 -12.08 -24.13 0.99
CA GLY A 527 -12.43 -22.77 0.56
C GLY A 527 -13.14 -22.01 1.69
N TYR A 528 -14.33 -21.48 1.42
CA TYR A 528 -15.09 -20.70 2.42
C TYR A 528 -15.61 -21.53 3.62
N SER A 529 -15.76 -22.85 3.43
CA SER A 529 -16.09 -23.80 4.50
C SER A 529 -15.31 -25.09 4.30
N TRP A 530 -15.22 -25.89 5.35
CA TRP A 530 -14.46 -27.13 5.38
C TRP A 530 -15.28 -28.30 5.91
N GLY A 531 -15.07 -29.47 5.31
CA GLY A 531 -15.67 -30.71 5.77
C GLY A 531 -15.31 -31.88 4.88
N THR A 532 -15.52 -33.10 5.36
CA THR A 532 -15.27 -34.32 4.60
C THR A 532 -16.54 -35.16 4.52
N ARG A 533 -16.75 -35.84 3.38
CA ARG A 533 -17.80 -36.82 3.17
C ARG A 533 -17.23 -38.05 2.48
N THR A 534 -17.46 -39.22 3.04
CA THR A 534 -17.10 -40.48 2.41
C THR A 534 -18.25 -40.95 1.52
N THR A 535 -17.95 -41.36 0.29
CA THR A 535 -18.94 -41.88 -0.66
C THR A 535 -19.55 -43.22 -0.22
N GLY A 536 -20.86 -43.35 -0.37
CA GLY A 536 -21.62 -44.58 -0.09
C GLY A 536 -21.44 -45.66 -1.16
N SER A 537 -22.17 -46.78 -1.03
CA SER A 537 -22.16 -47.87 -2.04
C SER A 537 -22.70 -47.43 -3.41
N ASP A 538 -23.45 -46.33 -3.46
CA ASP A 538 -23.93 -45.68 -4.67
C ASP A 538 -22.95 -44.63 -5.23
N GLY A 539 -21.76 -44.48 -4.63
CA GLY A 539 -20.69 -43.58 -5.06
C GLY A 539 -20.98 -42.10 -4.85
N ARG A 540 -22.07 -41.73 -4.15
CA ARG A 540 -22.51 -40.33 -4.02
C ARG A 540 -21.99 -39.65 -2.77
N TYR A 541 -21.87 -38.32 -2.84
CA TYR A 541 -21.60 -37.45 -1.70
C TYR A 541 -22.46 -36.18 -1.75
N ALA A 542 -22.68 -35.53 -0.60
CA ALA A 542 -23.41 -34.28 -0.50
C ALA A 542 -22.92 -33.39 0.65
N PHE A 543 -22.78 -32.10 0.37
CA PHE A 543 -22.51 -31.02 1.32
C PHE A 543 -23.67 -30.02 1.27
N GLY A 544 -24.47 -29.98 2.33
CA GLY A 544 -25.57 -29.01 2.47
C GLY A 544 -25.18 -27.79 3.31
N ASN A 545 -26.08 -26.80 3.37
CA ASN A 545 -25.96 -25.58 4.16
C ASN A 545 -24.73 -24.73 3.82
N LEU A 546 -24.33 -24.70 2.54
CA LEU A 546 -23.21 -23.90 2.07
C LEU A 546 -23.70 -22.52 1.63
N THR A 547 -22.99 -21.45 1.96
CA THR A 547 -23.33 -20.09 1.50
C THR A 547 -23.14 -19.94 -0.01
N ALA A 548 -24.19 -19.55 -0.74
CA ALA A 548 -24.15 -19.28 -2.17
C ALA A 548 -23.14 -18.17 -2.52
N GLY A 549 -22.58 -18.21 -3.73
CA GLY A 549 -21.65 -17.21 -4.24
C GLY A 549 -20.25 -17.30 -3.64
N LYS A 550 -20.02 -18.23 -2.72
CA LYS A 550 -18.71 -18.50 -2.13
C LYS A 550 -17.95 -19.53 -2.94
N SER A 551 -16.62 -19.40 -2.94
CA SER A 551 -15.74 -20.36 -3.61
C SER A 551 -15.53 -21.59 -2.73
N TYR A 552 -15.82 -22.76 -3.30
CA TYR A 552 -15.64 -24.07 -2.68
C TYR A 552 -14.78 -24.94 -3.57
N THR A 553 -13.76 -25.56 -3.00
CA THR A 553 -12.91 -26.54 -3.68
C THR A 553 -13.25 -27.93 -3.17
N ILE A 554 -13.61 -28.83 -4.07
CA ILE A 554 -13.94 -30.22 -3.76
C ILE A 554 -12.81 -31.11 -4.26
N THR A 555 -12.23 -31.92 -3.38
CA THR A 555 -11.09 -32.79 -3.67
C THR A 555 -11.37 -34.21 -3.20
N PRO A 556 -11.58 -35.18 -4.10
CA PRO A 556 -11.69 -36.60 -3.75
C PRO A 556 -10.32 -37.20 -3.40
N THR A 557 -10.31 -38.11 -2.43
CA THR A 557 -9.11 -38.83 -2.00
C THR A 557 -9.46 -40.28 -1.67
N LEU A 558 -8.66 -41.21 -2.19
CA LEU A 558 -8.69 -42.62 -1.85
C LEU A 558 -7.31 -43.20 -2.14
N ALA A 559 -6.71 -43.86 -1.16
CA ALA A 559 -5.38 -44.44 -1.32
C ALA A 559 -5.33 -45.42 -2.50
N GLY A 560 -4.31 -45.27 -3.36
CA GLY A 560 -4.13 -46.10 -4.56
C GLY A 560 -4.97 -45.69 -5.78
N TYR A 561 -5.67 -44.55 -5.73
CA TYR A 561 -6.45 -44.02 -6.85
C TYR A 561 -6.06 -42.58 -7.18
N LEU A 562 -6.16 -42.23 -8.46
CA LEU A 562 -6.15 -40.87 -8.98
C LEU A 562 -7.56 -40.49 -9.42
N PHE A 563 -7.90 -39.21 -9.33
CA PHE A 563 -9.21 -38.69 -9.74
C PHE A 563 -9.09 -37.70 -10.87
N THR A 564 -10.03 -37.76 -11.81
CA THR A 564 -10.17 -36.79 -12.89
C THR A 564 -11.56 -36.15 -12.80
N PRO A 565 -11.64 -34.81 -12.65
CA PRO A 565 -10.52 -33.92 -12.31
C PRO A 565 -9.95 -34.21 -10.91
N THR A 566 -8.73 -33.73 -10.59
CA THR A 566 -8.10 -33.96 -9.27
C THR A 566 -8.78 -33.18 -8.15
N SER A 567 -9.34 -32.03 -8.49
CA SER A 567 -10.26 -31.25 -7.67
C SER A 567 -11.18 -30.44 -8.58
N THR A 568 -12.23 -29.85 -8.02
CA THR A 568 -13.08 -28.91 -8.75
C THR A 568 -13.40 -27.75 -7.83
N THR A 569 -13.12 -26.53 -8.29
CA THR A 569 -13.52 -25.30 -7.59
C THR A 569 -14.79 -24.75 -8.24
N LEU A 570 -15.80 -24.48 -7.42
CA LEU A 570 -17.10 -23.96 -7.84
C LEU A 570 -17.46 -22.74 -7.00
N THR A 571 -18.16 -21.79 -7.62
CA THR A 571 -18.78 -20.65 -6.94
C THR A 571 -20.30 -20.73 -7.14
N PRO A 572 -20.98 -21.69 -6.47
CA PRO A 572 -22.37 -22.01 -6.74
C PRO A 572 -23.31 -20.85 -6.36
N SER A 573 -24.07 -20.34 -7.33
CA SER A 573 -25.20 -19.41 -7.08
C SER A 573 -26.52 -20.15 -6.78
N GLY A 574 -26.52 -21.48 -6.91
CA GLY A 574 -27.60 -22.41 -6.61
C GLY A 574 -27.02 -23.82 -6.39
N ASN A 575 -27.87 -24.83 -6.18
CA ASN A 575 -27.40 -26.22 -6.02
C ASN A 575 -26.56 -26.63 -7.23
N ALA A 576 -25.43 -27.27 -6.97
CA ALA A 576 -24.51 -27.71 -8.01
C ALA A 576 -23.99 -29.12 -7.73
N ALA A 577 -23.40 -29.73 -8.77
CA ALA A 577 -22.83 -31.06 -8.68
C ALA A 577 -21.43 -31.09 -9.28
N ALA A 578 -20.53 -31.87 -8.67
CA ALA A 578 -19.22 -32.19 -9.25
C ALA A 578 -19.03 -33.72 -9.26
N GLY A 579 -18.71 -34.27 -10.43
CA GLY A 579 -18.43 -35.69 -10.57
C GLY A 579 -16.92 -35.95 -10.67
N PHE A 580 -16.47 -37.10 -10.18
CA PHE A 580 -15.08 -37.51 -10.27
C PHE A 580 -14.96 -38.93 -10.84
N ALA A 581 -14.03 -39.12 -11.75
CA ALA A 581 -13.66 -40.46 -12.24
C ALA A 581 -12.36 -40.89 -11.58
N ALA A 582 -12.41 -41.97 -10.82
CA ALA A 582 -11.27 -42.65 -10.24
C ALA A 582 -10.60 -43.53 -11.30
N THR A 583 -9.27 -43.57 -11.26
CA THR A 583 -8.41 -44.52 -11.98
C THR A 583 -7.42 -45.10 -11.00
N ARG A 584 -7.06 -46.38 -11.15
CA ARG A 584 -6.06 -47.01 -10.28
C ARG A 584 -4.73 -46.32 -10.52
N ALA A 585 -4.10 -45.86 -9.45
CA ALA A 585 -2.82 -45.21 -9.56
C ALA A 585 -1.69 -46.25 -9.59
N MET A 586 -0.64 -45.92 -10.33
CA MET A 586 0.57 -46.73 -10.47
C MET A 586 1.66 -46.23 -9.51
N GLN A 587 2.64 -47.09 -9.25
CA GLN A 587 3.81 -46.77 -8.44
C GLN A 587 5.11 -47.08 -9.19
N VAL A 588 6.15 -46.30 -8.95
CA VAL A 588 7.52 -46.61 -9.34
C VAL A 588 8.37 -46.68 -8.08
N THR A 589 8.84 -47.88 -7.74
CA THR A 589 9.72 -48.12 -6.58
C THR A 589 11.10 -48.56 -7.06
N GLY A 590 12.15 -47.95 -6.52
CA GLY A 590 13.54 -48.30 -6.81
C GLY A 590 14.43 -48.27 -5.57
N ARG A 591 15.70 -48.65 -5.73
CA ARG A 591 16.74 -48.45 -4.72
C ARG A 591 17.94 -47.70 -5.26
N VAL A 592 18.61 -46.97 -4.39
CA VAL A 592 19.92 -46.39 -4.64
C VAL A 592 20.95 -47.09 -3.75
N ARG A 593 22.00 -47.64 -4.36
CA ARG A 593 23.07 -48.37 -3.68
C ARG A 593 24.44 -47.85 -4.10
N ASP A 594 25.45 -47.96 -3.25
CA ASP A 594 26.83 -47.69 -3.64
C ASP A 594 27.42 -48.81 -4.52
N LEU A 595 28.67 -48.64 -4.98
CA LEU A 595 29.40 -49.65 -5.77
C LEU A 595 29.64 -50.98 -5.05
N ASN A 596 29.59 -50.99 -3.72
CA ASN A 596 29.72 -52.19 -2.89
C ASN A 596 28.37 -52.86 -2.61
N GLY A 597 27.27 -52.29 -3.11
CA GLY A 597 25.91 -52.77 -2.92
C GLY A 597 25.24 -52.31 -1.62
N SER A 598 25.88 -51.45 -0.82
CA SER A 598 25.30 -50.89 0.40
C SER A 598 24.20 -49.88 0.06
N PRO A 599 23.08 -49.84 0.81
CA PRO A 599 22.02 -48.86 0.58
C PRO A 599 22.51 -47.42 0.83
N LEU A 600 22.08 -46.49 -0.01
CA LEU A 600 22.45 -45.08 0.11
C LEU A 600 21.21 -44.22 0.36
N ALA A 601 21.06 -43.75 1.59
CA ALA A 601 19.98 -42.86 2.04
C ALA A 601 20.22 -41.39 1.65
N GLY A 602 19.16 -40.60 1.51
CA GLY A 602 19.21 -39.16 1.26
C GLY A 602 19.65 -38.78 -0.16
N VAL A 603 19.52 -39.69 -1.12
CA VAL A 603 19.71 -39.37 -2.55
C VAL A 603 18.42 -38.73 -3.05
N THR A 604 18.51 -37.55 -3.65
CA THR A 604 17.36 -36.93 -4.30
C THR A 604 17.05 -37.70 -5.56
N VAL A 605 15.86 -38.28 -5.63
CA VAL A 605 15.33 -38.95 -6.81
C VAL A 605 14.28 -38.02 -7.41
N THR A 606 14.37 -37.73 -8.70
CA THR A 606 13.48 -36.81 -9.42
C THR A 606 12.69 -37.58 -10.44
N LEU A 607 11.37 -37.66 -10.29
CA LEU A 607 10.43 -38.01 -11.34
C LEU A 607 10.22 -36.78 -12.23
N SER A 608 10.21 -36.97 -13.54
CA SER A 608 9.93 -35.95 -14.56
C SER A 608 9.15 -36.59 -15.72
N GLY A 609 8.69 -35.80 -16.70
CA GLY A 609 7.78 -36.25 -17.76
C GLY A 609 6.37 -35.72 -17.53
N ASP A 610 5.36 -36.59 -17.57
CA ASP A 610 3.95 -36.19 -17.39
C ASP A 610 3.60 -35.75 -15.95
N ARG A 611 4.49 -36.02 -14.99
CA ARG A 611 4.45 -35.48 -13.61
C ARG A 611 5.90 -35.24 -13.18
N ALA A 612 6.13 -34.13 -12.49
CA ALA A 612 7.41 -33.83 -11.87
C ALA A 612 7.28 -33.89 -10.35
N GLU A 613 8.17 -34.61 -9.70
CA GLU A 613 8.20 -34.76 -8.24
C GLU A 613 9.61 -35.16 -7.80
N THR A 614 9.99 -34.82 -6.58
CA THR A 614 11.22 -35.31 -5.98
C THR A 614 10.92 -36.06 -4.69
N THR A 615 11.70 -37.09 -4.42
CA THR A 615 11.72 -37.81 -3.14
C THR A 615 13.16 -38.08 -2.75
N MET A 616 13.38 -38.58 -1.53
CA MET A 616 14.70 -39.03 -1.10
C MET A 616 14.69 -40.53 -0.83
N SER A 617 15.80 -41.20 -1.11
CA SER A 617 15.98 -42.58 -0.68
C SER A 617 16.00 -42.70 0.84
N ASP A 618 15.32 -43.71 1.39
CA ASP A 618 15.29 -44.03 2.81
C ASP A 618 16.58 -44.71 3.32
N ALA A 619 16.60 -45.14 4.59
CA ALA A 619 17.75 -45.80 5.21
C ALA A 619 18.18 -47.09 4.49
N GLU A 620 17.23 -47.78 3.87
CA GLU A 620 17.43 -48.99 3.05
C GLU A 620 17.70 -48.67 1.57
N GLY A 621 17.88 -47.39 1.26
CA GLY A 621 18.14 -46.85 -0.07
C GLY A 621 16.92 -46.87 -0.98
N ARG A 622 15.74 -47.21 -0.47
CA ARG A 622 14.50 -47.33 -1.26
C ARG A 622 13.87 -45.96 -1.46
N TYR A 623 13.28 -45.77 -2.64
CA TYR A 623 12.42 -44.64 -2.95
C TYR A 623 11.16 -45.13 -3.65
N THR A 624 10.07 -44.38 -3.51
CA THR A 624 8.81 -44.67 -4.20
C THR A 624 8.19 -43.37 -4.72
N PHE A 625 7.73 -43.40 -5.97
CA PHE A 625 6.79 -42.44 -6.50
C PHE A 625 5.43 -43.10 -6.61
N ASP A 626 4.47 -42.58 -5.86
CA ASP A 626 3.10 -43.06 -5.81
C ASP A 626 2.16 -42.20 -6.63
N ALA A 627 0.93 -42.67 -6.78
CA ALA A 627 -0.14 -41.91 -7.42
C ALA A 627 0.20 -41.53 -8.89
N LEU A 628 0.83 -42.42 -9.66
CA LEU A 628 1.20 -42.17 -11.05
C LEU A 628 0.07 -42.55 -12.01
N ALA A 629 -0.09 -41.78 -13.08
CA ALA A 629 -1.17 -41.98 -14.04
C ALA A 629 -0.85 -43.17 -14.97
N PRO A 630 -1.81 -44.10 -15.19
CA PRO A 630 -1.62 -45.16 -16.16
C PRO A 630 -1.55 -44.60 -17.59
N GLY A 631 -0.69 -45.18 -18.42
CA GLY A 631 -0.43 -44.78 -19.80
C GLY A 631 0.52 -43.59 -19.98
N ALA A 632 0.92 -42.93 -18.89
CA ALA A 632 1.84 -41.80 -18.91
C ALA A 632 3.32 -42.22 -19.05
N THR A 633 4.16 -41.27 -19.42
CA THR A 633 5.62 -41.43 -19.53
C THR A 633 6.34 -40.67 -18.42
N TYR A 634 7.24 -41.37 -17.73
CA TYR A 634 8.01 -40.84 -16.62
C TYR A 634 9.51 -41.08 -16.79
N ASP A 635 10.32 -40.07 -16.50
CA ASP A 635 11.77 -40.14 -16.42
C ASP A 635 12.20 -39.96 -14.96
N VAL A 636 12.80 -40.99 -14.36
CA VAL A 636 13.31 -40.97 -13.00
C VAL A 636 14.81 -40.69 -13.04
N GLY A 637 15.23 -39.49 -12.67
CA GLY A 637 16.62 -39.10 -12.45
C GLY A 637 17.05 -39.22 -10.99
N VAL A 638 18.35 -39.27 -10.75
CA VAL A 638 18.94 -39.26 -9.39
C VAL A 638 20.05 -38.24 -9.28
N ALA A 639 20.09 -37.55 -8.15
CA ALA A 639 21.10 -36.56 -7.84
C ALA A 639 21.39 -36.55 -6.33
N ARG A 640 22.66 -36.45 -6.00
CA ARG A 640 23.15 -36.12 -4.66
C ARG A 640 24.50 -35.51 -4.85
N SER A 641 24.72 -34.33 -4.26
CA SER A 641 26.04 -33.71 -4.25
C SER A 641 27.05 -34.71 -3.68
N GLY A 642 28.24 -34.80 -4.29
CA GLY A 642 29.19 -35.83 -3.91
C GLY A 642 28.90 -37.23 -4.46
N PHE A 643 27.98 -37.41 -5.40
CA PHE A 643 27.77 -38.70 -6.06
C PHE A 643 27.48 -38.54 -7.56
N THR A 644 28.03 -39.45 -8.35
CA THR A 644 27.58 -39.72 -9.72
C THR A 644 26.75 -40.99 -9.72
N PHE A 645 25.80 -41.11 -10.64
CA PHE A 645 24.86 -42.23 -10.66
C PHE A 645 24.83 -42.91 -12.03
N ALA A 646 24.78 -44.23 -12.00
CA ALA A 646 24.67 -45.09 -13.17
C ALA A 646 23.42 -45.98 -13.07
N PRO A 647 22.48 -45.90 -14.04
CA PRO A 647 22.34 -44.80 -15.00
C PRO A 647 22.04 -43.45 -14.30
N ALA A 648 22.23 -42.32 -14.96
CA ALA A 648 21.87 -41.01 -14.36
C ALA A 648 20.34 -40.75 -14.34
N SER A 649 19.62 -41.42 -15.24
CA SER A 649 18.15 -41.39 -15.33
C SER A 649 17.62 -42.68 -15.97
N ARG A 650 16.36 -43.04 -15.69
CA ARG A 650 15.63 -44.16 -16.28
C ARG A 650 14.27 -43.68 -16.79
N ARG A 651 13.93 -44.06 -18.03
CA ARG A 651 12.64 -43.75 -18.65
C ARG A 651 11.68 -44.92 -18.58
N PHE A 652 10.44 -44.64 -18.19
CA PHE A 652 9.29 -45.53 -18.17
C PHE A 652 8.20 -44.95 -19.07
N ALA A 653 8.19 -45.35 -20.35
CA ALA A 653 7.17 -44.91 -21.30
C ALA A 653 5.90 -45.76 -21.20
N ASN A 654 4.73 -45.12 -21.28
CA ASN A 654 3.42 -45.78 -21.26
C ASN A 654 3.25 -46.73 -20.06
N LEU A 655 3.30 -46.18 -18.84
CA LEU A 655 3.26 -46.94 -17.59
C LEU A 655 1.92 -47.65 -17.38
N GLN A 656 1.87 -48.98 -17.53
CA GLN A 656 0.61 -49.76 -17.42
C GLN A 656 0.51 -50.59 -16.12
N ALA A 657 1.58 -50.68 -15.34
CA ALA A 657 1.65 -51.44 -14.09
C ALA A 657 2.74 -50.86 -13.18
N ASP A 658 2.71 -51.23 -11.89
CA ASP A 658 3.70 -50.83 -10.90
C ASP A 658 5.12 -51.31 -11.29
N VAL A 659 6.11 -50.41 -11.20
CA VAL A 659 7.52 -50.75 -11.46
C VAL A 659 8.20 -51.12 -10.15
N THR A 660 8.80 -52.31 -10.13
CA THR A 660 9.49 -52.85 -8.96
C THR A 660 10.97 -52.47 -8.90
N GLU A 661 11.58 -52.68 -7.72
CA GLU A 661 12.94 -52.26 -7.39
C GLU A 661 14.00 -52.66 -8.43
N SER A 662 13.86 -53.84 -9.06
CA SER A 662 14.85 -54.36 -10.01
C SER A 662 15.01 -53.51 -11.28
N ALA A 663 13.95 -52.83 -11.73
CA ALA A 663 13.93 -52.08 -12.99
C ALA A 663 14.22 -50.58 -12.82
N ALA A 664 14.07 -50.05 -11.58
CA ALA A 664 14.22 -48.64 -11.27
C ALA A 664 15.43 -48.32 -10.37
N SER A 665 16.30 -49.29 -10.08
CA SER A 665 17.45 -49.03 -9.19
C SER A 665 18.63 -48.29 -9.86
N PHE A 666 19.37 -47.55 -9.04
CA PHE A 666 20.54 -46.77 -9.42
C PHE A 666 21.76 -47.17 -8.58
N THR A 667 22.93 -47.16 -9.22
CA THR A 667 24.21 -47.34 -8.54
C THR A 667 24.89 -45.98 -8.40
N ALA A 668 25.16 -45.60 -7.16
CA ALA A 668 25.88 -44.39 -6.80
C ALA A 668 27.38 -44.69 -6.72
N THR A 669 28.17 -43.82 -7.32
CA THR A 669 29.63 -43.75 -7.15
C THR A 669 29.92 -42.44 -6.45
N LEU A 670 30.61 -42.48 -5.32
CA LEU A 670 31.03 -41.26 -4.61
C LEU A 670 31.81 -40.35 -5.58
N GLY A 671 31.25 -39.18 -5.85
CA GLY A 671 31.85 -38.06 -6.57
C GLY A 671 32.19 -36.94 -5.59
N ALA A 672 32.48 -35.74 -6.10
CA ALA A 672 32.81 -34.59 -5.25
C ALA A 672 31.59 -33.70 -4.94
N PHE A 673 31.40 -33.32 -3.68
CA PHE A 673 30.53 -32.23 -3.24
C PHE A 673 31.02 -30.92 -3.83
N LYS A 674 30.13 -30.10 -4.39
CA LYS A 674 30.50 -28.85 -5.06
C LYS A 674 29.92 -27.61 -4.39
N ARG A 675 30.67 -26.53 -4.45
CA ARG A 675 30.31 -25.17 -4.04
C ARG A 675 30.83 -24.17 -5.07
N TYR A 676 30.09 -23.11 -5.30
CA TYR A 676 30.38 -22.15 -6.35
C TYR A 676 30.37 -20.72 -5.85
N PHE A 677 31.25 -19.91 -6.44
CA PHE A 677 31.34 -18.47 -6.27
C PHE A 677 31.52 -17.84 -7.63
N ALA A 678 30.66 -16.90 -8.02
CA ALA A 678 30.81 -16.17 -9.27
C ALA A 678 31.81 -15.01 -9.17
N GLU A 679 32.05 -14.49 -7.97
CA GLU A 679 33.00 -13.39 -7.72
C GLU A 679 34.33 -13.85 -7.09
N GLY A 680 35.37 -13.05 -7.30
CA GLY A 680 36.71 -13.23 -6.79
C GLY A 680 37.72 -12.36 -7.56
N ALA A 681 38.59 -11.67 -6.83
CA ALA A 681 39.69 -10.92 -7.44
C ALA A 681 40.87 -10.73 -6.49
N THR A 682 42.05 -10.58 -7.09
CA THR A 682 43.29 -10.22 -6.41
C THR A 682 43.95 -9.03 -7.09
N GLY A 683 44.85 -8.34 -6.38
CA GLY A 683 45.46 -7.09 -6.85
C GLY A 683 45.00 -5.94 -5.96
N PHE A 684 44.07 -5.12 -6.44
CA PHE A 684 43.36 -4.13 -5.61
C PHE A 684 42.49 -4.77 -4.54
N PHE A 685 41.80 -5.86 -4.91
CA PHE A 685 41.05 -6.72 -3.99
C PHE A 685 41.96 -7.77 -3.38
N ASP A 686 41.61 -8.27 -2.20
CA ASP A 686 42.19 -9.47 -1.60
C ASP A 686 41.06 -10.42 -1.20
N THR A 687 41.03 -11.58 -1.84
CA THR A 687 40.00 -12.61 -1.60
C THR A 687 40.49 -13.60 -0.54
N SER A 688 39.61 -13.97 0.38
CA SER A 688 39.74 -15.04 1.36
C SER A 688 38.63 -16.06 1.10
N LEU A 689 38.96 -17.34 1.05
CA LEU A 689 37.98 -18.43 0.95
C LEU A 689 38.08 -19.28 2.20
N ALA A 690 37.11 -19.16 3.09
CA ALA A 690 37.00 -19.99 4.27
C ALA A 690 36.21 -21.26 3.93
N LEU A 691 36.72 -22.39 4.38
CA LEU A 691 36.13 -23.71 4.22
C LEU A 691 35.89 -24.28 5.62
N LEU A 692 34.71 -24.85 5.87
CA LEU A 692 34.39 -25.59 7.08
C LEU A 692 34.06 -27.03 6.73
N ASN A 693 34.83 -27.95 7.32
CA ASN A 693 34.53 -29.36 7.38
C ASN A 693 33.89 -29.68 8.74
N ALA A 694 32.56 -29.66 8.79
CA ALA A 694 31.81 -30.01 9.99
C ALA A 694 31.63 -31.53 10.17
N THR A 695 32.28 -32.35 9.34
CA THR A 695 32.16 -33.82 9.38
C THR A 695 33.25 -34.45 10.23
N GLU A 696 33.06 -35.71 10.62
CA GLU A 696 34.04 -36.50 11.37
C GLU A 696 35.12 -37.13 10.49
N ALA A 697 35.03 -36.99 9.17
CA ALA A 697 36.03 -37.45 8.22
C ALA A 697 36.91 -36.29 7.73
N PRO A 698 38.19 -36.50 7.39
CA PRO A 698 38.99 -35.49 6.71
C PRO A 698 38.38 -35.17 5.33
N ALA A 699 38.55 -33.93 4.86
CA ALA A 699 38.04 -33.48 3.57
C ALA A 699 39.18 -33.25 2.58
N ASN A 700 39.19 -33.95 1.45
CA ASN A 700 40.08 -33.65 0.33
C ASN A 700 39.40 -32.67 -0.62
N VAL A 701 39.87 -31.42 -0.60
CA VAL A 701 39.26 -30.32 -1.34
C VAL A 701 40.10 -29.97 -2.57
N THR A 702 39.45 -29.85 -3.72
CA THR A 702 40.00 -29.28 -4.96
C THR A 702 39.28 -27.98 -5.29
N MET A 703 40.00 -26.88 -5.37
CA MET A 703 39.50 -25.57 -5.76
C MET A 703 39.97 -25.24 -7.17
N ARG A 704 39.04 -24.86 -8.05
CA ARG A 704 39.32 -24.38 -9.42
C ARG A 704 38.92 -22.93 -9.55
N PHE A 705 39.88 -22.10 -9.95
CA PHE A 705 39.71 -20.67 -10.17
C PHE A 705 39.61 -20.39 -11.67
N LEU A 706 38.40 -20.09 -12.15
CA LEU A 706 38.11 -19.88 -13.57
C LEU A 706 38.27 -18.38 -13.90
N LYS A 707 39.23 -18.03 -14.73
CA LYS A 707 39.51 -16.63 -15.11
C LYS A 707 38.68 -16.19 -16.31
N GLY A 708 38.48 -14.88 -16.46
CA GLY A 708 37.79 -14.31 -17.63
C GLY A 708 38.48 -14.59 -18.97
N THR A 709 39.77 -14.93 -18.95
CA THR A 709 40.54 -15.37 -20.12
C THR A 709 40.26 -16.82 -20.54
N GLY A 710 39.44 -17.56 -19.80
CA GLY A 710 39.15 -18.98 -20.03
C GLY A 710 40.22 -19.95 -19.49
N SER A 711 41.28 -19.43 -18.85
CA SER A 711 42.29 -20.28 -18.18
C SER A 711 41.90 -20.56 -16.72
N THR A 712 42.28 -21.73 -16.22
CA THR A 712 41.94 -22.20 -14.86
C THR A 712 43.20 -22.44 -14.02
N VAL A 713 43.19 -21.98 -12.77
CA VAL A 713 44.18 -22.37 -11.75
C VAL A 713 43.55 -23.40 -10.82
N THR A 714 44.27 -24.47 -10.46
CA THR A 714 43.77 -25.51 -9.56
C THR A 714 44.62 -25.58 -8.30
N HIS A 715 43.98 -25.65 -7.14
CA HIS A 715 44.62 -25.82 -5.84
C HIS A 715 43.94 -26.97 -5.08
N THR A 716 44.73 -27.77 -4.37
CA THR A 716 44.22 -28.90 -3.58
C THR A 716 44.73 -28.82 -2.15
N LEU A 717 43.88 -29.17 -1.19
CA LEU A 717 44.22 -29.23 0.22
C LEU A 717 43.45 -30.34 0.93
N THR A 718 43.95 -30.79 2.07
CA THR A 718 43.24 -31.72 2.96
C THR A 718 42.93 -31.02 4.27
N MET A 719 41.65 -30.98 4.65
CA MET A 719 41.18 -30.42 5.91
C MET A 719 41.03 -31.52 6.97
N LEU A 720 41.31 -31.18 8.22
CA LEU A 720 41.03 -32.05 9.36
C LEU A 720 39.51 -32.24 9.52
N PRO A 721 39.07 -33.36 10.14
CA PRO A 721 37.71 -33.46 10.67
C PRO A 721 37.38 -32.30 11.59
N GLN A 722 36.12 -31.85 11.60
CA GLN A 722 35.61 -30.85 12.54
C GLN A 722 36.54 -29.62 12.66
N SER A 723 37.01 -29.12 11.52
CA SER A 723 37.88 -27.96 11.46
C SER A 723 37.49 -27.05 10.32
N ARG A 724 37.97 -25.81 10.39
CA ARG A 724 37.93 -24.90 9.25
C ARG A 724 39.32 -24.68 8.66
N GLN A 725 39.42 -24.20 7.43
CA GLN A 725 40.66 -23.77 6.76
C GLN A 725 40.40 -22.54 5.85
N THR A 726 41.41 -21.70 5.59
CA THR A 726 41.28 -20.48 4.77
C THR A 726 42.32 -20.57 3.67
N VAL A 727 41.91 -20.32 2.44
CA VAL A 727 42.77 -20.22 1.27
C VAL A 727 42.78 -18.77 0.81
N ALA A 728 43.98 -18.20 0.66
CA ALA A 728 44.19 -16.86 0.13
C ALA A 728 44.68 -16.97 -1.33
N PRO A 729 43.81 -16.76 -2.34
CA PRO A 729 44.17 -16.97 -3.74
C PRO A 729 45.36 -16.12 -4.22
N ARG A 730 45.61 -14.95 -3.62
CA ARG A 730 46.78 -14.09 -3.93
C ARG A 730 48.12 -14.82 -3.80
N THR A 731 48.18 -15.82 -2.92
CA THR A 731 49.41 -16.61 -2.67
C THR A 731 49.63 -17.73 -3.67
N LEU A 732 48.66 -17.98 -4.55
CA LEU A 732 48.71 -19.04 -5.55
C LEU A 732 49.24 -18.51 -6.88
N ALA A 733 50.15 -19.27 -7.49
CA ALA A 733 50.75 -18.91 -8.77
C ALA A 733 49.69 -18.68 -9.85
N GLY A 734 49.71 -17.52 -10.49
CA GLY A 734 48.77 -17.13 -11.55
C GLY A 734 47.46 -16.50 -11.06
N LEU A 735 47.34 -16.22 -9.75
CA LEU A 735 46.24 -15.51 -9.10
C LEU A 735 46.72 -14.32 -8.26
N GLU A 736 47.89 -13.75 -8.53
CA GLU A 736 48.48 -12.67 -7.73
C GLU A 736 47.77 -11.32 -7.94
N SER A 737 47.25 -11.08 -9.15
CA SER A 737 46.54 -9.86 -9.54
C SER A 737 45.59 -10.12 -10.72
N THR A 738 44.50 -10.87 -10.49
CA THR A 738 43.54 -11.23 -11.54
C THR A 738 42.14 -11.46 -10.97
N GLU A 739 41.15 -11.42 -11.85
CA GLU A 739 39.76 -11.73 -11.52
C GLU A 739 39.42 -13.19 -11.86
N PHE A 740 38.59 -13.83 -11.04
CA PHE A 740 38.26 -15.24 -11.16
C PHE A 740 36.91 -15.55 -10.49
N SER A 741 36.28 -16.64 -10.93
CA SER A 741 35.23 -17.33 -10.18
C SER A 741 35.80 -18.61 -9.57
N THR A 742 35.14 -19.20 -8.57
CA THR A 742 35.67 -20.38 -7.88
C THR A 742 34.69 -21.54 -7.92
N VAL A 743 35.20 -22.75 -8.18
CA VAL A 743 34.52 -24.03 -7.93
C VAL A 743 35.28 -24.76 -6.85
N VAL A 744 34.63 -25.07 -5.73
CA VAL A 744 35.20 -25.89 -4.66
C VAL A 744 34.58 -27.27 -4.75
N GLU A 745 35.42 -28.29 -4.81
CA GLU A 745 35.04 -29.70 -4.87
C GLU A 745 35.61 -30.43 -3.66
N SER A 746 34.85 -31.32 -3.01
CA SER A 746 35.30 -32.05 -1.83
C SER A 746 34.74 -33.47 -1.81
N ASP A 747 35.45 -34.44 -1.25
CA ASP A 747 34.95 -35.81 -1.05
C ASP A 747 33.94 -35.95 0.11
N VAL A 748 33.86 -34.94 0.98
CA VAL A 748 32.84 -34.79 2.03
C VAL A 748 32.13 -33.43 1.96
N PRO A 749 30.92 -33.27 2.52
CA PRO A 749 30.26 -31.97 2.56
C PRO A 749 31.10 -30.90 3.24
N VAL A 750 31.44 -29.84 2.51
CA VAL A 750 32.09 -28.64 3.04
C VAL A 750 31.19 -27.43 2.86
N VAL A 751 31.21 -26.55 3.85
CA VAL A 751 30.63 -25.21 3.77
C VAL A 751 31.75 -24.27 3.32
N ALA A 752 31.45 -23.33 2.45
CA ALA A 752 32.43 -22.36 1.97
C ALA A 752 31.83 -20.96 1.98
N ASP A 753 32.60 -20.02 2.51
CA ASP A 753 32.32 -18.58 2.47
C ASP A 753 33.50 -17.89 1.78
N ARG A 754 33.20 -16.79 1.08
CA ARG A 754 34.19 -15.90 0.50
C ARG A 754 34.09 -14.56 1.18
N THR A 755 35.23 -14.00 1.59
CA THR A 755 35.34 -12.59 1.96
C THR A 755 36.30 -11.90 1.00
N MET A 756 35.96 -10.70 0.55
CA MET A 756 36.82 -9.83 -0.23
C MET A 756 37.07 -8.54 0.52
N TYR A 757 38.33 -8.21 0.72
CA TYR A 757 38.77 -6.91 1.21
C TYR A 757 39.34 -6.10 0.06
N TRP A 758 39.38 -4.78 0.17
CA TRP A 758 40.08 -3.94 -0.81
C TRP A 758 40.76 -2.73 -0.20
N GLY A 759 41.66 -2.15 -0.99
CA GLY A 759 42.58 -1.12 -0.54
C GLY A 759 43.76 -1.71 0.23
N ALA A 760 44.85 -0.94 0.33
CA ALA A 760 46.08 -1.39 0.99
C ALA A 760 45.91 -1.65 2.50
N THR A 761 44.87 -1.08 3.09
CA THR A 761 44.56 -1.09 4.52
C THR A 761 43.31 -1.91 4.85
N ALA A 762 42.69 -2.54 3.84
CA ALA A 762 41.40 -3.23 3.96
C ALA A 762 40.27 -2.30 4.46
N TYR A 763 40.20 -1.07 3.92
CA TYR A 763 39.20 -0.07 4.31
C TYR A 763 37.78 -0.39 3.84
N GLY A 764 37.59 -1.42 3.01
CA GLY A 764 36.27 -1.93 2.70
C GLY A 764 36.25 -3.43 2.47
N SER A 765 35.09 -4.03 2.66
CA SER A 765 34.91 -5.47 2.48
C SER A 765 33.49 -5.90 2.10
N HIS A 766 33.37 -7.10 1.54
CA HIS A 766 32.10 -7.79 1.39
C HIS A 766 32.32 -9.30 1.46
N ALA A 767 31.25 -10.06 1.71
CA ALA A 767 31.32 -11.52 1.74
C ALA A 767 30.10 -12.16 1.10
N GLU A 768 30.21 -13.46 0.84
CA GLU A 768 29.06 -14.28 0.44
C GLU A 768 29.31 -15.74 0.82
N THR A 769 28.23 -16.48 1.08
CA THR A 769 28.24 -17.94 1.23
C THR A 769 28.06 -18.60 -0.13
N SER A 770 28.79 -19.68 -0.36
CA SER A 770 28.76 -20.39 -1.64
C SER A 770 27.38 -20.92 -2.02
N THR A 771 27.14 -20.96 -3.33
CA THR A 771 25.95 -21.60 -3.90
C THR A 771 26.19 -23.08 -4.20
N VAL A 772 25.12 -23.87 -4.21
CA VAL A 772 25.21 -25.34 -4.26
C VAL A 772 25.22 -25.91 -5.69
N ASP A 773 24.52 -25.26 -6.63
CA ASP A 773 24.34 -25.75 -8.00
C ASP A 773 24.19 -24.60 -9.01
N PRO A 774 24.72 -24.76 -10.24
CA PRO A 774 24.40 -23.90 -11.38
C PRO A 774 22.92 -24.01 -11.76
N ALA A 775 22.31 -22.89 -12.15
CA ALA A 775 20.90 -22.84 -12.53
C ALA A 775 20.68 -22.09 -13.86
N LEU A 776 19.49 -22.28 -14.43
CA LEU A 776 19.06 -21.63 -15.67
C LEU A 776 18.42 -20.26 -15.42
N THR A 777 17.97 -19.99 -14.20
CA THR A 777 17.37 -18.70 -13.84
C THR A 777 17.89 -18.26 -12.48
N TRP A 778 18.27 -16.99 -12.39
CA TRP A 778 18.71 -16.34 -11.17
C TRP A 778 18.01 -15.00 -10.98
N TYR A 779 17.85 -14.58 -9.73
CA TYR A 779 17.19 -13.35 -9.37
C TYR A 779 18.01 -12.58 -8.33
N LEU A 780 17.99 -11.26 -8.45
CA LEU A 780 18.68 -10.32 -7.56
C LEU A 780 17.70 -9.18 -7.24
N ALA A 781 17.40 -8.95 -5.96
CA ALA A 781 16.45 -7.91 -5.52
C ALA A 781 17.12 -6.54 -5.33
N GLU A 782 18.40 -6.53 -4.94
CA GLU A 782 19.16 -5.29 -4.74
C GLU A 782 19.91 -4.85 -6.00
N GLY A 783 20.17 -3.54 -6.06
CA GLY A 783 20.99 -2.90 -7.08
C GLY A 783 20.64 -1.43 -7.24
N ALA A 784 21.67 -0.61 -7.36
CA ALA A 784 21.57 0.80 -7.64
C ALA A 784 22.76 1.27 -8.48
N THR A 785 22.50 2.19 -9.39
CA THR A 785 23.49 3.01 -10.08
C THR A 785 23.29 4.51 -9.80
N ILE A 786 22.22 4.85 -9.06
CA ILE A 786 22.05 6.19 -8.47
C ILE A 786 23.12 6.47 -7.41
N GLY A 787 23.27 7.75 -7.01
CA GLY A 787 24.09 8.09 -5.83
C GLY A 787 25.59 7.80 -5.93
N GLY A 788 26.10 7.55 -7.14
CA GLY A 788 27.51 7.21 -7.39
C GLY A 788 27.84 5.71 -7.26
N PHE A 789 26.83 4.84 -7.21
CA PHE A 789 27.05 3.40 -7.19
C PHE A 789 27.51 2.86 -8.55
N SER A 790 28.54 2.01 -8.53
CA SER A 790 28.96 1.14 -9.62
C SER A 790 28.45 -0.27 -9.38
N LEU A 791 27.54 -0.73 -10.23
CA LEU A 791 26.86 -2.02 -10.11
C LEU A 791 27.41 -3.03 -11.12
N PHE A 792 27.75 -4.21 -10.63
CA PHE A 792 28.26 -5.32 -11.41
C PHE A 792 27.41 -6.58 -11.20
N TYR A 793 27.01 -7.23 -12.29
CA TYR A 793 26.53 -8.60 -12.25
C TYR A 793 27.63 -9.55 -12.72
N LEU A 794 27.80 -10.63 -11.96
CA LEU A 794 29.00 -11.46 -11.96
C LEU A 794 28.55 -12.88 -12.29
N LEU A 795 28.94 -13.36 -13.47
CA LEU A 795 28.44 -14.60 -14.03
C LEU A 795 29.57 -15.61 -14.12
N GLN A 796 29.39 -16.77 -13.51
CA GLN A 796 30.28 -17.91 -13.69
C GLN A 796 29.62 -18.94 -14.59
N ASN A 797 30.36 -19.38 -15.61
CA ASN A 797 30.02 -20.53 -16.42
C ASN A 797 31.00 -21.67 -16.11
N PRO A 798 30.62 -22.66 -15.28
CA PRO A 798 31.47 -23.81 -14.98
C PRO A 798 31.45 -24.88 -16.09
N SER A 799 30.63 -24.72 -17.14
CA SER A 799 30.48 -25.68 -18.23
C SER A 799 31.58 -25.57 -19.28
N ALA A 800 31.81 -26.66 -20.00
CA ALA A 800 32.68 -26.69 -21.19
C ALA A 800 32.02 -26.07 -22.44
N SER A 801 30.76 -25.65 -22.36
CA SER A 801 30.04 -24.95 -23.43
C SER A 801 29.72 -23.51 -23.04
N ALA A 802 29.58 -22.62 -24.03
CA ALA A 802 29.20 -21.23 -23.77
C ALA A 802 27.73 -21.13 -23.34
N SER A 803 27.41 -20.21 -22.42
CA SER A 803 26.04 -19.93 -22.01
C SER A 803 25.53 -18.64 -22.66
N MET A 804 24.30 -18.65 -23.16
CA MET A 804 23.60 -17.46 -23.66
C MET A 804 22.66 -16.96 -22.57
N VAL A 805 22.90 -15.76 -22.07
CA VAL A 805 22.22 -15.21 -20.89
C VAL A 805 21.47 -13.96 -21.27
N LYS A 806 20.17 -13.88 -20.93
CA LYS A 806 19.37 -12.67 -20.98
C LYS A 806 19.25 -12.10 -19.57
N ILE A 807 19.55 -10.82 -19.39
CA ILE A 807 19.30 -10.09 -18.14
C ILE A 807 18.13 -9.13 -18.35
N THR A 808 17.11 -9.26 -17.51
CA THR A 808 15.95 -8.37 -17.44
C THR A 808 16.11 -7.48 -16.21
N TYR A 809 16.31 -6.18 -16.42
CA TYR A 809 16.47 -5.16 -15.39
C TYR A 809 15.10 -4.60 -14.99
N LEU A 810 14.66 -4.90 -13.76
CA LEU A 810 13.41 -4.40 -13.18
C LEU A 810 13.67 -3.09 -12.45
N ARG A 811 12.87 -2.06 -12.74
CA ARG A 811 13.01 -0.71 -12.18
C ARG A 811 11.77 -0.33 -11.37
N PRO A 812 11.83 0.67 -10.48
CA PRO A 812 10.65 1.13 -9.74
C PRO A 812 9.51 1.51 -10.70
N ALA A 813 8.30 1.06 -10.39
CA ALA A 813 7.14 1.40 -11.20
C ALA A 813 6.97 2.94 -11.28
N PRO A 814 6.54 3.49 -12.43
CA PRO A 814 6.04 2.80 -13.62
C PRO A 814 7.11 2.50 -14.69
N ALA A 815 8.40 2.51 -14.35
CA ALA A 815 9.46 2.33 -15.34
C ALA A 815 9.45 0.92 -15.95
N VAL A 816 9.51 0.84 -17.28
CA VAL A 816 9.50 -0.44 -18.02
C VAL A 816 10.84 -1.17 -17.83
N ALA A 817 10.78 -2.50 -17.75
CA ALA A 817 11.98 -3.33 -17.69
C ALA A 817 12.85 -3.19 -18.96
N ILE A 818 14.16 -3.36 -18.80
CA ILE A 818 15.13 -3.33 -19.90
C ILE A 818 15.71 -4.74 -20.05
N GLU A 819 15.90 -5.22 -21.28
CA GLU A 819 16.52 -6.52 -21.53
C GLU A 819 17.86 -6.36 -22.27
N ARG A 820 18.84 -7.19 -21.89
CA ARG A 820 20.14 -7.33 -22.57
C ARG A 820 20.54 -8.80 -22.66
N GLN A 821 21.33 -9.14 -23.66
CA GLN A 821 21.83 -10.49 -23.88
C GLN A 821 23.36 -10.51 -23.87
N TYR A 822 23.91 -11.56 -23.28
CA TYR A 822 25.34 -11.78 -23.11
C TYR A 822 25.71 -13.21 -23.45
N VAL A 823 26.95 -13.41 -23.89
CA VAL A 823 27.55 -14.74 -24.07
C VAL A 823 28.60 -14.91 -22.99
N VAL A 824 28.39 -15.87 -22.10
CA VAL A 824 29.35 -16.24 -21.06
C VAL A 824 30.21 -17.40 -21.57
N PRO A 825 31.51 -17.19 -21.83
CA PRO A 825 32.38 -18.23 -22.41
C PRO A 825 32.46 -19.50 -21.55
N PRO A 826 32.83 -20.65 -22.13
CA PRO A 826 33.08 -21.88 -21.37
C PRO A 826 34.13 -21.68 -20.25
N ALA A 827 33.94 -22.37 -19.13
CA ALA A 827 34.90 -22.45 -18.03
C ALA A 827 35.50 -21.09 -17.64
N SER A 828 34.64 -20.08 -17.46
CA SER A 828 35.06 -18.69 -17.30
C SER A 828 34.16 -17.91 -16.33
N ARG A 829 34.65 -16.72 -15.95
CA ARG A 829 33.88 -15.65 -15.30
C ARG A 829 33.63 -14.51 -16.29
N PHE A 830 32.49 -13.86 -16.19
CA PHE A 830 32.09 -12.72 -17.01
C PHE A 830 31.37 -11.67 -16.18
N ASN A 831 31.68 -10.39 -16.39
CA ASN A 831 31.07 -9.28 -15.65
C ASN A 831 30.23 -8.41 -16.59
N VAL A 832 29.10 -7.95 -16.08
CA VAL A 832 28.27 -6.92 -16.70
C VAL A 832 28.35 -5.67 -15.84
N TRP A 833 28.86 -4.57 -16.39
CA TRP A 833 28.91 -3.27 -15.71
C TRP A 833 27.64 -2.49 -16.02
N VAL A 834 26.66 -2.57 -15.12
CA VAL A 834 25.28 -2.15 -15.39
C VAL A 834 25.16 -0.66 -15.71
N ASN A 835 26.02 0.18 -15.12
CA ASN A 835 26.02 1.63 -15.32
C ASN A 835 26.15 2.07 -16.79
N VAL A 836 26.74 1.24 -17.64
CA VAL A 836 27.03 1.59 -19.04
C VAL A 836 26.20 0.79 -20.06
N GLU A 837 25.31 -0.10 -19.60
CA GLU A 837 24.53 -0.98 -20.48
C GLU A 837 23.35 -0.27 -21.18
N ASP A 838 22.81 0.77 -20.55
CA ASP A 838 21.74 1.62 -21.07
C ASP A 838 21.78 2.99 -20.38
N ALA A 839 21.47 4.06 -21.11
CA ALA A 839 21.36 5.40 -20.53
C ALA A 839 20.33 5.46 -19.37
N ALA A 840 19.26 4.67 -19.47
CA ALA A 840 18.23 4.55 -18.46
C ALA A 840 18.64 3.71 -17.23
N LEU A 841 19.81 3.06 -17.29
CA LEU A 841 20.44 2.33 -16.19
C LEU A 841 21.64 3.08 -15.60
N ALA A 842 22.05 4.24 -16.15
CA ALA A 842 23.20 4.99 -15.66
C ALA A 842 22.97 5.64 -14.28
N ALA A 843 21.71 5.89 -13.92
CA ALA A 843 21.29 6.42 -12.63
C ALA A 843 19.89 5.89 -12.26
N ALA A 844 19.81 4.61 -11.91
CA ALA A 844 18.57 3.91 -11.58
C ALA A 844 18.72 3.03 -10.33
N GLU A 845 17.64 2.84 -9.61
CA GLU A 845 17.49 1.66 -8.75
C GLU A 845 17.06 0.49 -9.62
N VAL A 846 17.63 -0.70 -9.40
CA VAL A 846 17.46 -1.82 -10.33
C VAL A 846 17.61 -3.17 -9.65
N SER A 847 16.67 -4.07 -9.94
CA SER A 847 16.72 -5.50 -9.63
C SER A 847 16.90 -6.27 -10.93
N ALA A 848 17.26 -7.56 -10.88
CA ALA A 848 17.48 -8.34 -12.11
C ALA A 848 16.89 -9.75 -12.08
N VAL A 849 16.45 -10.18 -13.26
CA VAL A 849 16.20 -11.58 -13.61
C VAL A 849 17.23 -11.99 -14.66
N VAL A 850 18.02 -13.03 -14.38
CA VAL A 850 19.06 -13.55 -15.26
C VAL A 850 18.61 -14.91 -15.77
N GLU A 851 18.38 -15.04 -17.07
CA GLU A 851 17.81 -16.22 -17.72
C GLU A 851 18.76 -16.81 -18.76
N VAL A 852 19.07 -18.10 -18.66
CA VAL A 852 19.84 -18.85 -19.65
C VAL A 852 18.92 -19.29 -20.79
N GLN A 853 19.28 -18.93 -22.02
CA GLN A 853 18.47 -19.19 -23.21
C GLN A 853 18.83 -20.49 -23.95
N ASN A 854 20.03 -21.04 -23.72
CA ASN A 854 20.56 -22.19 -24.46
C ASN A 854 20.75 -23.45 -23.60
N GLY A 855 20.20 -23.49 -22.39
CA GLY A 855 20.24 -24.66 -21.50
C GLY A 855 21.58 -24.93 -20.81
N VAL A 856 22.57 -24.04 -20.94
CA VAL A 856 23.88 -24.18 -20.25
C VAL A 856 23.87 -23.38 -18.95
N PRO A 857 23.71 -24.03 -17.78
CA PRO A 857 23.47 -23.32 -16.52
C PRO A 857 24.70 -22.56 -16.03
N ILE A 858 24.45 -21.48 -15.30
CA ILE A 858 25.46 -20.57 -14.75
C ILE A 858 25.25 -20.36 -13.24
N ILE A 859 26.17 -19.63 -12.62
CA ILE A 859 26.01 -19.03 -11.29
C ILE A 859 26.01 -17.51 -11.47
N ALA A 860 25.16 -16.81 -10.71
CA ALA A 860 25.10 -15.35 -10.74
C ALA A 860 25.25 -14.75 -9.33
N GLU A 861 26.08 -13.72 -9.22
CA GLU A 861 26.21 -12.85 -8.05
C GLU A 861 26.13 -11.38 -8.49
N ARG A 862 26.00 -10.48 -7.51
CA ARG A 862 26.07 -9.04 -7.67
C ARG A 862 27.20 -8.49 -6.79
N ALA A 863 27.94 -7.52 -7.30
CA ALA A 863 28.72 -6.60 -6.46
C ALA A 863 28.32 -5.16 -6.76
N MET A 864 28.30 -4.33 -5.73
CA MET A 864 28.00 -2.90 -5.85
C MET A 864 28.97 -2.11 -5.00
N TYR A 865 29.54 -1.07 -5.58
CA TYR A 865 30.56 -0.24 -4.94
C TYR A 865 30.21 1.23 -5.07
N ARG A 866 30.66 2.07 -4.15
CA ARG A 866 30.49 3.52 -4.21
C ARG A 866 31.82 4.21 -4.05
N ASP A 867 32.13 5.13 -4.95
CA ASP A 867 33.33 5.96 -4.81
C ASP A 867 33.13 7.02 -3.71
N GLY A 868 34.16 7.22 -2.91
CA GLY A 868 34.28 8.31 -1.95
C GLY A 868 35.12 9.46 -2.48
N THR A 869 35.26 10.51 -1.66
CA THR A 869 36.08 11.68 -2.05
C THR A 869 37.56 11.30 -2.09
N GLY A 870 38.08 11.03 -3.29
CA GLY A 870 39.48 10.61 -3.49
C GLY A 870 39.77 9.15 -3.10
N GLN A 871 38.74 8.34 -2.86
CA GLN A 871 38.85 6.94 -2.48
C GLN A 871 37.97 6.08 -3.39
N THR A 872 38.59 5.27 -4.24
CA THR A 872 37.89 4.33 -5.13
C THR A 872 37.19 3.27 -4.30
N PHE A 873 35.91 3.01 -4.59
CA PHE A 873 35.11 2.02 -3.87
C PHE A 873 35.21 2.18 -2.35
N ALA A 874 35.01 3.40 -1.85
CA ALA A 874 35.04 3.67 -0.42
C ALA A 874 34.09 2.78 0.38
N ALA A 875 32.96 2.40 -0.23
CA ALA A 875 31.99 1.46 0.33
C ALA A 875 31.58 0.41 -0.72
N GLY A 876 31.10 -0.75 -0.28
CA GLY A 876 30.47 -1.69 -1.19
C GLY A 876 29.99 -2.98 -0.56
N HIS A 877 29.10 -3.68 -1.25
CA HIS A 877 28.64 -4.98 -0.80
C HIS A 877 28.28 -5.90 -1.97
N ALA A 878 28.17 -7.19 -1.70
CA ALA A 878 27.81 -8.21 -2.69
C ALA A 878 26.52 -8.94 -2.30
N SER A 879 26.00 -9.75 -3.23
CA SER A 879 25.12 -10.86 -2.87
C SER A 879 25.10 -11.96 -3.92
N ALA A 880 24.86 -13.20 -3.51
CA ALA A 880 24.48 -14.28 -4.40
C ALA A 880 23.06 -14.09 -4.89
N GLY A 881 22.85 -14.36 -6.19
CA GLY A 881 21.51 -14.50 -6.70
C GLY A 881 20.83 -15.73 -6.10
N ILE A 882 19.50 -15.75 -6.20
CA ILE A 882 18.68 -16.91 -5.82
C ILE A 882 18.03 -17.52 -7.06
N THR A 883 17.64 -18.79 -6.99
CA THR A 883 17.21 -19.55 -8.17
C THR A 883 15.70 -19.64 -8.33
N ALA A 884 14.92 -19.24 -7.33
CA ALA A 884 13.46 -19.27 -7.38
C ALA A 884 12.82 -18.18 -6.52
N PRO A 885 11.75 -17.51 -7.01
CA PRO A 885 10.93 -16.65 -6.18
C PRO A 885 10.08 -17.46 -5.20
N SER A 886 9.72 -16.82 -4.09
CA SER A 886 8.91 -17.40 -3.01
C SER A 886 7.87 -16.39 -2.53
N PRO A 887 6.67 -16.84 -2.12
CA PRO A 887 5.70 -15.95 -1.46
C PRO A 887 6.16 -15.55 -0.05
N THR A 888 7.15 -16.23 0.55
CA THR A 888 7.64 -15.94 1.91
C THR A 888 9.16 -15.92 1.97
N TRP A 889 9.71 -14.92 2.66
CA TRP A 889 11.14 -14.70 2.85
C TRP A 889 11.46 -14.32 4.29
N PHE A 890 12.67 -14.66 4.72
CA PHE A 890 13.13 -14.45 6.09
C PHE A 890 14.53 -13.82 6.11
N LEU A 891 14.73 -12.85 7.00
CA LEU A 891 15.97 -12.11 7.20
C LEU A 891 16.33 -12.14 8.69
N ALA A 892 17.49 -12.69 9.03
CA ALA A 892 17.94 -12.83 10.41
C ALA A 892 18.64 -11.57 10.92
N GLU A 893 19.41 -10.86 10.10
CA GLU A 893 20.05 -9.60 10.47
C GLU A 893 19.15 -8.37 10.27
N GLY A 894 19.50 -7.30 10.98
CA GLY A 894 18.96 -5.96 10.84
C GLY A 894 19.22 -5.13 12.10
N SER A 895 19.63 -3.89 11.90
CA SER A 895 19.67 -2.87 12.94
C SER A 895 19.42 -1.51 12.30
N THR A 896 18.58 -0.72 12.95
CA THR A 896 18.37 0.70 12.65
C THR A 896 18.97 1.53 13.78
N GLY A 897 19.18 2.82 13.53
CA GLY A 897 19.63 3.76 14.55
C GLY A 897 20.58 4.82 14.04
N PRO A 898 21.20 5.61 14.93
CA PRO A 898 22.08 6.70 14.53
C PRO A 898 23.34 6.23 13.78
N TYR A 899 23.66 4.92 13.81
CA TYR A 899 24.81 4.35 13.13
C TYR A 899 24.45 3.53 11.90
N PHE A 900 23.27 2.91 11.83
CA PHE A 900 22.91 2.03 10.71
C PHE A 900 21.61 2.51 10.07
N ASP A 901 21.61 2.63 8.74
CA ASP A 901 20.38 2.66 7.93
C ASP A 901 20.12 1.26 7.37
N LEU A 902 18.88 0.77 7.51
CA LEU A 902 18.46 -0.57 7.11
C LEU A 902 17.43 -0.52 5.98
N PHE A 903 17.69 -1.31 4.94
CA PHE A 903 16.82 -1.43 3.77
C PHE A 903 16.41 -2.88 3.54
N VAL A 904 15.13 -3.09 3.24
CA VAL A 904 14.61 -4.37 2.74
C VAL A 904 14.18 -4.20 1.30
N LEU A 905 14.68 -5.06 0.43
CA LEU A 905 14.63 -4.90 -1.02
C LEU A 905 13.80 -6.00 -1.62
N ILE A 906 12.81 -5.61 -2.42
CA ILE A 906 11.79 -6.55 -2.91
C ILE A 906 11.68 -6.39 -4.42
N ALA A 907 11.82 -7.49 -5.16
CA ALA A 907 11.54 -7.53 -6.59
C ALA A 907 10.33 -8.42 -6.88
N ASN A 908 9.42 -7.91 -7.71
CA ASN A 908 8.29 -8.63 -8.26
C ASN A 908 8.52 -8.87 -9.76
N PRO A 909 9.05 -10.06 -10.14
CA PRO A 909 9.22 -10.40 -11.55
C PRO A 909 7.90 -10.77 -12.25
N GLY A 910 6.83 -10.97 -11.48
CA GLY A 910 5.52 -11.42 -11.95
C GLY A 910 4.73 -10.35 -12.68
N ALA A 911 3.68 -10.77 -13.39
CA ALA A 911 2.79 -9.89 -14.14
C ALA A 911 1.61 -9.32 -13.33
N VAL A 912 1.57 -9.61 -12.02
CA VAL A 912 0.49 -9.23 -11.11
C VAL A 912 1.10 -8.47 -9.93
N ASP A 913 0.44 -7.42 -9.47
CA ASP A 913 0.84 -6.68 -8.27
C ASP A 913 0.87 -7.61 -7.06
N ALA A 914 1.91 -7.52 -6.25
CA ALA A 914 2.03 -8.32 -5.04
C ALA A 914 1.56 -7.49 -3.82
N ASP A 915 0.58 -8.02 -3.09
CA ASP A 915 0.22 -7.50 -1.78
C ASP A 915 1.20 -8.10 -0.77
N VAL A 916 2.02 -7.26 -0.16
CA VAL A 916 3.14 -7.66 0.69
C VAL A 916 2.89 -7.24 2.12
N THR A 917 3.24 -8.10 3.06
CA THR A 917 3.23 -7.82 4.48
C THR A 917 4.62 -8.08 5.05
N ALA A 918 5.22 -7.05 5.65
CA ALA A 918 6.48 -7.13 6.38
C ALA A 918 6.20 -7.25 7.89
N THR A 919 6.69 -8.34 8.49
CA THR A 919 6.66 -8.57 9.93
C THR A 919 8.05 -8.37 10.50
N PHE A 920 8.21 -7.36 11.34
CA PHE A 920 9.44 -7.02 12.04
C PHE A 920 9.44 -7.70 13.42
N LEU A 921 10.41 -8.56 13.67
CA LEU A 921 10.61 -9.30 14.92
C LEU A 921 11.61 -8.52 15.78
N LEU A 922 11.21 -8.15 17.00
CA LEU A 922 12.00 -7.32 17.90
C LEU A 922 12.68 -8.16 18.99
N PRO A 923 13.74 -7.62 19.64
CA PRO A 923 14.50 -8.36 20.65
C PRO A 923 13.68 -8.67 21.91
N ASP A 924 12.64 -7.89 22.19
CA ASP A 924 11.71 -8.11 23.30
C ASP A 924 10.67 -9.21 23.03
N GLY A 925 10.73 -9.86 21.86
CA GLY A 925 9.80 -10.89 21.42
C GLY A 925 8.48 -10.33 20.86
N THR A 926 8.31 -9.01 20.80
CA THR A 926 7.15 -8.40 20.14
C THR A 926 7.37 -8.30 18.63
N THR A 927 6.27 -8.19 17.89
CA THR A 927 6.30 -7.98 16.45
C THR A 927 5.64 -6.66 16.07
N ARG A 928 6.02 -6.14 14.90
CA ARG A 928 5.38 -5.01 14.23
C ARG A 928 5.11 -5.38 12.78
N LEU A 929 4.00 -4.91 12.22
CA LEU A 929 3.54 -5.28 10.89
C LEU A 929 3.33 -4.04 10.03
N LYS A 930 3.69 -4.10 8.75
CA LYS A 930 3.26 -3.12 7.75
C LYS A 930 3.00 -3.78 6.40
N SER A 931 1.96 -3.35 5.71
CA SER A 931 1.63 -3.84 4.38
C SER A 931 2.03 -2.84 3.30
N PHE A 932 2.46 -3.37 2.16
CA PHE A 932 2.94 -2.66 0.99
C PHE A 932 2.35 -3.30 -0.27
N VAL A 933 2.33 -2.57 -1.38
CA VAL A 933 2.04 -3.13 -2.70
C VAL A 933 3.30 -3.02 -3.54
N VAL A 934 3.75 -4.14 -4.12
CA VAL A 934 4.88 -4.17 -5.04
C VAL A 934 4.35 -4.41 -6.45
N PRO A 935 4.30 -3.38 -7.31
CA PRO A 935 3.68 -3.50 -8.62
C PRO A 935 4.30 -4.61 -9.49
N ALA A 936 3.52 -5.14 -10.43
CA ALA A 936 3.97 -6.12 -11.41
C ALA A 936 5.24 -5.65 -12.16
N ARG A 937 6.17 -6.59 -12.40
CA ARG A 937 7.42 -6.36 -13.16
C ARG A 937 8.23 -5.17 -12.66
N SER A 938 8.27 -4.96 -11.35
CA SER A 938 8.93 -3.81 -10.73
C SER A 938 9.72 -4.21 -9.48
N ARG A 939 10.38 -3.21 -8.87
CA ARG A 939 11.05 -3.33 -7.57
C ARG A 939 10.53 -2.30 -6.58
N PHE A 940 10.74 -2.57 -5.30
CA PHE A 940 10.37 -1.71 -4.19
C PHE A 940 11.41 -1.82 -3.06
N THR A 941 11.68 -0.72 -2.37
CA THR A 941 12.57 -0.68 -1.20
C THR A 941 11.80 -0.15 0.00
N ILE A 942 11.92 -0.86 1.13
CA ILE A 942 11.49 -0.42 2.45
C ILE A 942 12.70 0.21 3.13
N TRP A 943 12.59 1.47 3.59
CA TRP A 943 13.62 2.11 4.42
C TRP A 943 13.17 2.02 5.87
N VAL A 944 13.68 0.99 6.57
CA VAL A 944 13.14 0.54 7.87
C VAL A 944 13.20 1.64 8.94
N ASP A 945 14.24 2.46 8.94
CA ASP A 945 14.43 3.59 9.88
C ASP A 945 13.31 4.62 9.79
N GLU A 946 12.81 4.86 8.58
CA GLU A 946 11.81 5.87 8.26
C GLU A 946 10.38 5.33 8.35
N GLU A 947 10.22 4.02 8.61
CA GLU A 947 8.90 3.40 8.62
C GLU A 947 8.07 3.86 9.82
N GLU A 948 7.07 4.69 9.51
CA GLU A 948 6.05 5.07 10.48
C GLU A 948 5.05 3.94 10.69
N LEU A 949 4.81 3.60 11.97
CA LEU A 949 3.93 2.51 12.40
C LEU A 949 2.96 2.99 13.49
N PRO A 950 1.68 3.27 13.14
CA PRO A 950 1.09 3.16 11.81
C PRO A 950 1.56 4.29 10.86
N ALA A 951 1.38 4.12 9.54
CA ALA A 951 1.81 5.10 8.54
C ALA A 951 1.12 6.46 8.75
N GLY A 952 1.89 7.56 8.65
CA GLY A 952 1.38 8.93 8.88
C GLY A 952 1.28 9.32 10.36
N SER A 953 1.70 8.45 11.29
CA SER A 953 1.69 8.73 12.73
C SER A 953 2.82 9.67 13.17
N GLY A 954 3.85 9.87 12.36
CA GLY A 954 5.11 10.48 12.78
C GLY A 954 5.91 9.64 13.79
N GLN A 955 5.39 8.48 14.22
CA GLN A 955 6.08 7.57 15.13
C GLN A 955 6.84 6.52 14.33
N ARG A 956 8.16 6.49 14.52
CA ARG A 956 9.06 5.53 13.88
C ARG A 956 9.61 4.57 14.94
N PRO A 957 8.81 3.61 15.41
CA PRO A 957 9.24 2.71 16.48
C PRO A 957 10.38 1.78 16.04
N LEU A 958 10.66 1.72 14.74
CA LEU A 958 11.80 1.00 14.17
C LEU A 958 13.00 1.92 13.91
N ALA A 959 13.01 3.20 14.28
CA ALA A 959 14.12 4.11 13.95
C ALA A 959 15.42 3.86 14.72
N ASN A 960 15.39 3.07 15.79
CA ASN A 960 16.59 2.77 16.59
C ASN A 960 16.40 1.46 17.35
N THR A 961 16.42 0.34 16.62
CA THR A 961 16.24 -0.98 17.19
C THR A 961 16.91 -2.06 16.33
N ALA A 962 17.28 -3.14 16.99
CA ALA A 962 17.79 -4.31 16.32
C ALA A 962 16.59 -5.17 15.86
N VAL A 963 16.53 -5.58 14.60
CA VAL A 963 15.31 -6.13 13.97
C VAL A 963 15.62 -7.30 13.03
N SER A 964 14.75 -8.32 13.02
CA SER A 964 14.71 -9.36 11.98
C SER A 964 13.40 -9.22 11.21
N THR A 965 13.35 -9.64 9.95
CA THR A 965 12.19 -9.37 9.09
C THR A 965 11.68 -10.62 8.38
N THR A 966 10.37 -10.83 8.40
CA THR A 966 9.67 -11.77 7.52
C THR A 966 8.89 -10.98 6.48
N ILE A 967 9.03 -11.31 5.20
CA ILE A 967 8.24 -10.74 4.12
C ILE A 967 7.31 -11.83 3.59
N ALA A 968 6.01 -11.54 3.48
CA ALA A 968 5.00 -12.46 2.98
C ALA A 968 4.10 -11.78 1.93
N SER A 969 3.92 -12.42 0.78
CA SER A 969 2.88 -12.05 -0.18
C SER A 969 1.54 -12.63 0.27
N THR A 970 0.56 -11.77 0.55
CA THR A 970 -0.77 -12.15 1.04
C THR A 970 -1.70 -12.58 -0.08
N ASN A 971 -1.39 -12.21 -1.33
CA ASN A 971 -2.12 -12.63 -2.53
C ASN A 971 -1.41 -13.77 -3.29
N GLY A 972 -0.34 -14.34 -2.73
CA GLY A 972 0.34 -15.54 -3.25
C GLY A 972 1.29 -15.28 -4.43
N VAL A 973 1.58 -14.02 -4.77
CA VAL A 973 2.55 -13.66 -5.82
C VAL A 973 3.97 -13.94 -5.32
N PRO A 974 4.76 -14.79 -6.02
CA PRO A 974 6.15 -15.06 -5.63
C PRO A 974 7.05 -13.83 -5.83
N LEU A 975 7.89 -13.55 -4.84
CA LEU A 975 8.79 -12.39 -4.76
C LEU A 975 10.25 -12.82 -4.57
N ILE A 976 11.16 -11.86 -4.63
CA ILE A 976 12.60 -11.97 -4.35
C ILE A 976 12.93 -10.93 -3.29
N VAL A 977 13.66 -11.28 -2.24
CA VAL A 977 13.97 -10.38 -1.13
C VAL A 977 15.46 -10.40 -0.77
N GLU A 978 16.05 -9.21 -0.62
CA GLU A 978 17.39 -8.98 -0.05
C GLU A 978 17.29 -7.94 1.08
N ARG A 979 18.38 -7.80 1.85
CA ARG A 979 18.52 -6.77 2.89
C ARG A 979 19.89 -6.15 2.81
N SER A 980 19.94 -4.82 2.67
CA SER A 980 21.17 -4.03 2.79
C SER A 980 21.16 -3.16 4.04
N MET A 981 22.34 -2.91 4.58
CA MET A 981 22.55 -2.04 5.75
C MET A 981 23.78 -1.19 5.49
N TRP A 982 23.68 0.11 5.76
CA TRP A 982 24.71 1.10 5.45
C TRP A 982 25.05 1.93 6.69
N TRP A 983 26.31 2.32 6.85
CA TRP A 983 26.77 3.11 7.99
C TRP A 983 27.88 4.12 7.62
N PRO A 984 28.00 5.22 8.39
CA PRO A 984 27.20 5.63 9.53
C PRO A 984 25.90 6.34 9.08
N GLY A 985 24.82 6.15 9.83
CA GLY A 985 23.45 6.58 9.52
C GLY A 985 23.35 7.97 8.89
N SER A 986 22.81 8.00 7.67
CA SER A 986 22.65 9.07 6.67
C SER A 986 23.37 8.73 5.35
N ALA A 987 22.58 8.67 4.27
CA ALA A 987 23.07 8.46 2.90
C ALA A 987 24.14 9.45 2.41
N LEU A 988 24.25 10.61 3.07
CA LEU A 988 25.30 11.59 2.76
C LEU A 988 26.65 11.23 3.39
N THR A 989 26.65 10.41 4.45
CA THR A 989 27.84 10.08 5.25
C THR A 989 28.25 8.62 5.16
N TRP A 990 27.44 7.75 4.52
CA TRP A 990 27.78 6.35 4.31
C TRP A 990 29.20 6.20 3.79
N HIS A 991 30.02 5.48 4.55
CA HIS A 991 31.35 5.07 4.14
C HIS A 991 31.47 3.55 4.06
N GLU A 992 30.49 2.77 4.53
CA GLU A 992 30.45 1.34 4.27
C GLU A 992 29.02 0.78 4.28
N GLY A 993 28.82 -0.41 3.73
CA GLY A 993 27.58 -1.18 3.83
C GLY A 993 27.79 -2.68 3.66
N HIS A 994 26.80 -3.48 4.00
CA HIS A 994 26.76 -4.92 3.69
C HIS A 994 25.34 -5.37 3.33
N ASN A 995 25.22 -6.53 2.68
CA ASN A 995 23.94 -7.07 2.24
C ASN A 995 23.91 -8.59 2.39
N SER A 996 22.70 -9.15 2.43
CA SER A 996 22.48 -10.58 2.34
C SER A 996 21.18 -10.90 1.60
N ALA A 997 21.17 -12.05 0.93
CA ALA A 997 19.97 -12.62 0.36
C ALA A 997 19.06 -13.16 1.45
N GLY A 998 17.75 -12.92 1.30
CA GLY A 998 16.77 -13.53 2.20
C GLY A 998 16.77 -15.05 2.06
N ALA A 999 16.40 -15.74 3.12
CA ALA A 999 16.14 -17.17 3.07
C ALA A 999 14.70 -17.43 2.59
N PRO A 1000 14.48 -18.26 1.55
CA PRO A 1000 13.13 -18.65 1.13
C PRO A 1000 12.50 -19.73 2.02
N SER A 1001 13.31 -20.33 2.89
CA SER A 1001 12.91 -21.42 3.78
C SER A 1001 13.70 -21.36 5.08
N THR A 1002 13.11 -21.90 6.13
CA THR A 1002 13.71 -22.02 7.45
C THR A 1002 14.34 -23.41 7.62
N GLY A 1003 15.14 -23.60 8.66
CA GLY A 1003 15.77 -24.89 8.94
C GLY A 1003 16.14 -25.06 10.41
N THR A 1004 16.51 -26.27 10.80
CA THR A 1004 16.92 -26.59 12.18
C THR A 1004 18.43 -26.67 12.35
N ARG A 1005 19.19 -26.63 11.26
CA ARG A 1005 20.66 -26.68 11.30
C ARG A 1005 21.26 -25.83 10.18
N TRP A 1006 22.17 -24.94 10.56
CA TRP A 1006 22.83 -23.97 9.67
C TRP A 1006 24.33 -23.93 9.94
N ALA A 1007 25.12 -23.52 8.97
CA ALA A 1007 26.56 -23.42 9.12
C ALA A 1007 27.19 -22.28 8.34
N LEU A 1008 28.27 -21.74 8.90
CA LEU A 1008 29.08 -20.64 8.38
C LEU A 1008 30.54 -21.09 8.37
N ALA A 1009 31.27 -20.81 7.29
CA ALA A 1009 32.68 -21.17 7.21
C ALA A 1009 33.62 -20.08 7.72
N GLU A 1010 33.19 -18.82 7.68
CA GLU A 1010 34.01 -17.66 8.06
C GLU A 1010 33.53 -16.97 9.34
N GLY A 1011 34.50 -16.55 10.13
CA GLY A 1011 34.37 -15.88 11.42
C GLY A 1011 35.76 -15.61 11.99
N ALA A 1012 35.93 -14.45 12.62
CA ALA A 1012 37.19 -14.06 13.24
C ALA A 1012 36.96 -13.11 14.41
N LEU A 1013 37.84 -13.17 15.40
CA LEU A 1013 37.81 -12.25 16.53
C LEU A 1013 39.19 -11.65 16.81
N GLY A 1014 39.31 -10.32 16.74
CA GLY A 1014 40.56 -9.58 16.89
C GLY A 1014 41.43 -9.60 15.63
N GLY A 1015 42.75 -9.72 15.81
CA GLY A 1015 43.72 -9.69 14.70
C GLY A 1015 44.16 -8.28 14.34
N ALA A 1016 44.81 -8.12 13.19
CA ALA A 1016 45.40 -6.84 12.75
C ALA A 1016 44.36 -5.72 12.52
N THR A 1017 43.14 -6.11 12.16
CA THR A 1017 42.00 -5.21 11.92
C THR A 1017 40.99 -5.22 13.07
N ASP A 1018 41.32 -5.83 14.21
CA ASP A 1018 40.43 -5.90 15.39
C ASP A 1018 38.98 -6.34 15.05
N THR A 1019 38.86 -7.44 14.31
CA THR A 1019 37.59 -7.88 13.75
C THR A 1019 36.62 -8.38 14.83
N SER A 1020 35.35 -8.00 14.71
CA SER A 1020 34.23 -8.51 15.51
C SER A 1020 33.32 -9.38 14.66
N THR A 1021 32.76 -10.45 15.23
CA THR A 1021 31.79 -11.34 14.56
C THR A 1021 30.54 -11.45 15.41
N TYR A 1022 29.38 -11.33 14.76
CA TYR A 1022 28.06 -11.57 15.34
C TYR A 1022 27.38 -12.71 14.57
N ILE A 1023 26.76 -13.65 15.30
CA ILE A 1023 25.92 -14.69 14.69
C ILE A 1023 24.46 -14.34 14.98
N LEU A 1024 23.71 -14.12 13.91
CA LEU A 1024 22.37 -13.53 13.93
C LEU A 1024 21.38 -14.67 13.74
N VAL A 1025 20.48 -14.90 14.71
CA VAL A 1025 19.56 -16.04 14.69
C VAL A 1025 18.12 -15.54 14.85
N ALA A 1026 17.28 -15.80 13.86
CA ALA A 1026 15.84 -15.56 13.93
C ALA A 1026 15.09 -16.86 14.20
N ASN A 1027 14.30 -16.91 15.28
CA ASN A 1027 13.29 -17.94 15.49
C ASN A 1027 11.99 -17.52 14.80
N THR A 1028 11.70 -18.17 13.69
CA THR A 1028 10.52 -17.89 12.87
C THR A 1028 9.29 -18.70 13.30
N SER A 1029 9.45 -19.64 14.23
CA SER A 1029 8.38 -20.51 14.70
C SER A 1029 7.62 -19.91 15.90
N PRO A 1030 6.34 -20.26 16.09
CA PRO A 1030 5.54 -19.85 17.25
C PRO A 1030 5.91 -20.60 18.53
N THR A 1031 6.94 -21.44 18.50
CA THR A 1031 7.42 -22.22 19.64
C THR A 1031 8.77 -21.70 20.12
N PRO A 1032 9.01 -21.64 21.44
CA PRO A 1032 10.34 -21.35 21.96
C PRO A 1032 11.30 -22.48 21.59
N GLY A 1033 12.59 -22.18 21.56
CA GLY A 1033 13.63 -23.16 21.24
C GLY A 1033 14.94 -22.89 21.97
N LEU A 1034 15.94 -23.72 21.69
CA LEU A 1034 17.30 -23.55 22.18
C LEU A 1034 18.23 -23.66 20.97
N ALA A 1035 18.99 -22.62 20.68
CA ALA A 1035 20.01 -22.64 19.64
C ALA A 1035 21.38 -22.98 20.25
N ARG A 1036 21.95 -24.11 19.85
CA ARG A 1036 23.35 -24.44 20.13
C ARG A 1036 24.24 -23.91 19.02
N VAL A 1037 25.19 -23.06 19.38
CA VAL A 1037 26.23 -22.55 18.49
C VAL A 1037 27.53 -23.27 18.82
N THR A 1038 28.13 -23.93 17.84
CA THR A 1038 29.43 -24.60 17.95
C THR A 1038 30.42 -23.93 17.01
N LEU A 1039 31.50 -23.36 17.56
CA LEU A 1039 32.62 -22.83 16.82
C LEU A 1039 33.65 -23.92 16.55
N TYR A 1040 34.18 -23.96 15.33
CA TYR A 1040 35.22 -24.89 14.86
C TYR A 1040 36.46 -24.09 14.49
N PHE A 1041 37.62 -24.41 15.06
CA PHE A 1041 38.86 -23.66 14.87
C PHE A 1041 39.80 -24.31 13.84
N GLU A 1042 40.88 -23.62 13.46
CA GLU A 1042 41.84 -24.15 12.47
C GLU A 1042 42.61 -25.39 12.96
N ASP A 1043 42.81 -25.51 14.27
CA ASP A 1043 43.56 -26.59 14.92
C ASP A 1043 42.71 -27.85 15.19
N GLY A 1044 41.45 -27.86 14.76
CA GLY A 1044 40.50 -28.96 14.99
C GLY A 1044 39.85 -28.94 16.37
N THR A 1045 40.13 -27.95 17.22
CA THR A 1045 39.39 -27.78 18.48
C THR A 1045 38.02 -27.11 18.23
N THR A 1046 37.09 -27.31 19.15
CA THR A 1046 35.74 -26.72 19.10
C THR A 1046 35.36 -26.06 20.41
N ALA A 1047 34.40 -25.13 20.36
CA ALA A 1047 33.75 -24.58 21.55
C ALA A 1047 32.26 -24.41 21.27
N ASP A 1048 31.37 -24.84 22.17
CA ASP A 1048 29.94 -24.69 22.00
C ASP A 1048 29.25 -23.99 23.18
N ARG A 1049 28.12 -23.34 22.87
CA ARG A 1049 27.23 -22.72 23.85
C ARG A 1049 25.80 -22.77 23.36
N SER A 1050 24.85 -22.90 24.28
CA SER A 1050 23.42 -22.91 23.97
C SER A 1050 22.74 -21.64 24.45
N PHE A 1051 21.83 -21.11 23.63
CA PHE A 1051 21.13 -19.85 23.87
C PHE A 1051 19.61 -20.05 23.77
N PRO A 1052 18.83 -19.57 24.74
CA PRO A 1052 17.37 -19.65 24.66
C PRO A 1052 16.85 -18.74 23.54
N LEU A 1053 15.81 -19.22 22.85
CA LEU A 1053 15.09 -18.47 21.82
C LEU A 1053 13.62 -18.41 22.18
N ALA A 1054 13.07 -17.21 22.30
CA ALA A 1054 11.64 -17.01 22.44
C ALA A 1054 10.92 -17.33 21.11
N PRO A 1055 9.60 -17.58 21.12
CA PRO A 1055 8.80 -17.67 19.90
C PRO A 1055 8.91 -16.39 19.08
N THR A 1056 8.92 -16.49 17.74
CA THR A 1056 8.84 -15.32 16.84
C THR A 1056 9.79 -14.19 17.22
N SER A 1057 11.03 -14.53 17.58
CA SER A 1057 12.01 -13.61 18.14
C SER A 1057 13.33 -13.65 17.38
N ARG A 1058 14.27 -12.81 17.81
CA ARG A 1058 15.65 -12.80 17.30
C ARG A 1058 16.68 -12.83 18.44
N LEU A 1059 17.89 -13.25 18.10
CA LEU A 1059 19.04 -13.32 18.99
C LEU A 1059 20.31 -12.90 18.24
N ASN A 1060 21.13 -12.06 18.88
CA ASN A 1060 22.49 -11.76 18.44
C ASN A 1060 23.45 -12.45 19.39
N VAL A 1061 24.25 -13.38 18.87
CA VAL A 1061 25.37 -13.98 19.61
C VAL A 1061 26.61 -13.13 19.35
N ASP A 1062 27.06 -12.41 20.37
CA ASP A 1062 28.30 -11.64 20.32
C ASP A 1062 29.47 -12.57 20.65
N VAL A 1063 30.22 -12.96 19.62
CA VAL A 1063 31.33 -13.92 19.79
C VAL A 1063 32.40 -13.39 20.74
N PHE A 1064 32.60 -12.07 20.84
CA PHE A 1064 33.58 -11.48 21.76
C PHE A 1064 33.26 -11.79 23.21
N THR A 1065 31.98 -11.65 23.57
CA THR A 1065 31.48 -11.82 24.93
C THR A 1065 31.19 -13.28 25.22
N ASP A 1066 30.58 -13.99 24.27
CA ASP A 1066 30.06 -15.33 24.49
C ASP A 1066 31.07 -16.46 24.28
N PHE A 1067 32.11 -16.22 23.48
CA PHE A 1067 33.19 -17.17 23.21
C PHE A 1067 34.58 -16.53 23.37
N PRO A 1068 35.02 -16.22 24.61
CA PRO A 1068 36.35 -15.63 24.86
C PRO A 1068 37.51 -16.45 24.26
N VAL A 1069 37.33 -17.76 24.10
CA VAL A 1069 38.29 -18.69 23.48
C VAL A 1069 38.51 -18.45 21.99
N ALA A 1070 37.69 -17.64 21.34
CA ALA A 1070 37.83 -17.25 19.94
C ALA A 1070 38.80 -16.07 19.73
N ARG A 1071 39.22 -15.37 20.81
CA ARG A 1071 40.08 -14.18 20.70
C ARG A 1071 41.41 -14.51 20.01
N GLY A 1072 41.72 -13.75 18.96
CA GLY A 1072 42.91 -13.92 18.12
C GLY A 1072 42.82 -15.11 17.16
N ARG A 1073 41.63 -15.72 16.98
CA ARG A 1073 41.44 -16.93 16.18
C ARG A 1073 40.39 -16.73 15.11
N ARG A 1074 40.53 -17.49 14.03
CA ARG A 1074 39.51 -17.69 13.00
C ARG A 1074 38.72 -18.95 13.29
N PHE A 1075 37.44 -18.95 12.93
CA PHE A 1075 36.53 -20.06 13.18
C PHE A 1075 35.46 -20.16 12.09
N GLY A 1076 34.91 -21.35 11.93
CA GLY A 1076 33.59 -21.57 11.34
C GLY A 1076 32.57 -21.83 12.46
N ALA A 1077 31.28 -21.84 12.14
CA ALA A 1077 30.22 -22.08 13.12
C ALA A 1077 29.15 -23.04 12.57
N VAL A 1078 28.59 -23.87 13.45
CA VAL A 1078 27.35 -24.62 13.21
C VAL A 1078 26.33 -24.20 14.25
N ILE A 1079 25.11 -23.89 13.79
CA ILE A 1079 23.99 -23.45 14.62
C ILE A 1079 22.89 -24.49 14.51
N GLU A 1080 22.46 -25.04 15.64
CA GLU A 1080 21.47 -26.12 15.73
C GLU A 1080 20.32 -25.74 16.65
N SER A 1081 19.09 -25.89 16.16
CA SER A 1081 17.91 -25.87 17.02
C SER A 1081 17.76 -27.23 17.68
N ILE A 1082 17.87 -27.27 19.01
CA ILE A 1082 17.85 -28.49 19.81
C ILE A 1082 16.66 -28.50 20.77
N GLY A 1083 16.22 -29.70 21.17
CA GLY A 1083 15.05 -29.91 22.02
C GLY A 1083 14.06 -30.91 21.45
N ALA A 1084 13.00 -31.22 22.21
CA ALA A 1084 11.96 -32.16 21.77
C ALA A 1084 11.14 -31.63 20.57
N THR A 1085 11.02 -30.31 20.46
CA THR A 1085 10.34 -29.60 19.36
C THR A 1085 11.25 -28.49 18.83
N PRO A 1086 12.21 -28.81 17.95
CA PRO A 1086 13.17 -27.83 17.43
C PRO A 1086 12.49 -26.66 16.71
N ALA A 1087 12.80 -25.44 17.14
CA ALA A 1087 12.38 -24.21 16.50
C ALA A 1087 12.96 -24.07 15.08
N GLN A 1088 12.20 -23.45 14.19
CA GLN A 1088 12.64 -23.17 12.81
C GLN A 1088 13.46 -21.87 12.77
N LEU A 1089 14.71 -21.98 12.33
CA LEU A 1089 15.69 -20.90 12.37
C LEU A 1089 16.02 -20.38 10.97
N VAL A 1090 16.46 -19.13 10.95
CA VAL A 1090 17.26 -18.53 9.87
C VAL A 1090 18.49 -17.90 10.52
N VAL A 1091 19.65 -18.03 9.87
CA VAL A 1091 20.94 -17.64 10.44
C VAL A 1091 21.75 -16.83 9.45
N GLU A 1092 22.25 -15.68 9.90
CA GLU A 1092 23.16 -14.77 9.19
C GLU A 1092 24.40 -14.50 10.05
N ARG A 1093 25.41 -13.84 9.48
CA ARG A 1093 26.65 -13.52 10.17
C ARG A 1093 27.21 -12.19 9.70
N ALA A 1094 27.14 -11.19 10.57
CA ALA A 1094 27.91 -9.98 10.41
C ALA A 1094 29.34 -10.11 10.93
N MET A 1095 30.28 -9.53 10.18
CA MET A 1095 31.63 -9.26 10.65
C MET A 1095 31.99 -7.80 10.39
N TYR A 1096 32.63 -7.14 11.35
CA TYR A 1096 33.07 -5.75 11.24
C TYR A 1096 34.54 -5.62 11.61
N SER A 1097 35.30 -4.87 10.81
CA SER A 1097 36.75 -4.73 10.93
C SER A 1097 37.14 -3.25 10.93
N ASN A 1098 38.16 -2.91 11.72
CA ASN A 1098 38.74 -1.57 11.80
C ASN A 1098 39.83 -1.39 10.74
N ALA A 1099 39.87 -0.22 10.13
CA ALA A 1099 40.93 0.17 9.19
C ALA A 1099 41.16 1.68 9.26
N GLU A 1100 42.40 2.13 9.01
CA GLU A 1100 42.75 3.56 8.92
C GLU A 1100 42.35 4.41 10.15
N GLY A 1101 42.27 3.80 11.32
CA GLY A 1101 41.83 4.46 12.56
C GLY A 1101 40.30 4.64 12.68
N VAL A 1102 39.53 4.09 11.74
CA VAL A 1102 38.07 4.06 11.75
C VAL A 1102 37.59 2.72 12.29
N THR A 1103 36.74 2.77 13.31
CA THR A 1103 36.06 1.58 13.85
C THR A 1103 34.99 1.12 12.88
N TRP A 1104 34.95 -0.18 12.58
CA TRP A 1104 34.03 -0.80 11.62
C TRP A 1104 34.09 -0.14 10.24
N ALA A 1105 35.30 0.20 9.80
CA ALA A 1105 35.55 0.74 8.47
C ALA A 1105 35.08 -0.20 7.36
N ALA A 1106 35.18 -1.51 7.58
CA ALA A 1106 34.80 -2.55 6.64
C ALA A 1106 33.81 -3.52 7.31
N GLY A 1107 32.79 -3.97 6.59
CA GLY A 1107 31.79 -4.89 7.13
C GLY A 1107 31.25 -5.88 6.12
N THR A 1108 30.89 -7.07 6.58
CA THR A 1108 30.35 -8.13 5.74
C THR A 1108 29.16 -8.78 6.42
N ASP A 1109 28.22 -9.29 5.63
CA ASP A 1109 27.21 -10.24 6.09
C ASP A 1109 27.13 -11.42 5.10
N ALA A 1110 26.66 -12.57 5.57
CA ALA A 1110 26.37 -13.73 4.72
C ALA A 1110 25.26 -14.59 5.32
N LEU A 1111 24.33 -15.04 4.47
CA LEU A 1111 23.34 -16.05 4.82
C LEU A 1111 24.02 -17.39 5.03
N ALA A 1112 23.83 -18.01 6.19
CA ALA A 1112 24.45 -19.31 6.48
C ALA A 1112 23.96 -20.40 5.52
N THR A 1113 24.77 -21.44 5.32
CA THR A 1113 24.35 -22.64 4.58
C THR A 1113 23.38 -23.47 5.43
N ARG A 1114 22.15 -23.64 4.96
CA ARG A 1114 21.19 -24.57 5.58
C ARG A 1114 21.64 -26.03 5.37
N LEU A 1115 21.72 -26.79 6.45
CA LEU A 1115 22.12 -28.20 6.46
C LEU A 1115 20.96 -29.16 6.76
N ARG A 1116 19.89 -28.70 7.41
CA ARG A 1116 18.67 -29.47 7.68
C ARG A 1116 17.46 -28.57 7.78
#